data_AF-A0A9Q1CZJ5-F1
#
_entry.id   AF-A0A9Q1CZJ5-F1
#
_cell.length_a   1.000
_cell.length_b   1.000
_cell.length_c   1.000
_cell.angle_alpha   90.00
_cell.angle_beta   90.00
_cell.angle_gamma   90.00
#
_symmetry.space_group_name_H-M   'P 1'
#
loop_
_entity.id
_entity.type
_entity.pdbx_description
1 polymer ?
#
loop_
_entity_poly.entity_id
_entity_poly.type
_entity_poly.pdbx_seq_one_letter_code
_entity_poly.pdbx_strand_id
1 'polypeptide(L)'
;MVKPAKMNSFHITLLMGSLWYLMGRCYSLGQANGDIRLVNGSQACSGRVELYLGGQWGTVCDDRWGLLDAAVVCRQLGCGDAVSAPHSAYFGKGLEPTWMDEVQCTGVESYLTDCTHIGSAQEDCAHSEDAGVVCSDCGDDLNICGPNAKCINTPQGHNCTCHDGFFVIISGSMPSTSNPCEDVDECAENACGANAECFNTPQSYKCTCLDGYISSGPIWEDGVTVCMSSEEFLASFNPPEGQSPEMFFLSNINKDLEDNPDIVLSEKTVTSFLSMTLSAADMSLVEGKGGTAEVASILLKIIEGLVSALVEPTETQANKSVKTPTMEISAVAIGPEANMTEMPAILAKGNMMAVNLAAVAKNNNGSASAVLMSVNGMEKVLSPSFFESENVTEMYSDIITATLPKTKHKELPEPVNFTVFHKKKFQAGLVTCVYWQEQGKETHWSVDGCTASFSNENHTVCSCTHLSTFALLLQTEEQKKDEDNSLLEVVNLVCMSVGLAFLTLTILTFLLFRWNPKINNTARLHLSISLFLGHLLFLVGVSRTENAVVCAVIAGTLHFLFLSSFVWMLLETLQLFLLVRSLSKVQVIQKEGLRALYLLLIGYGAPLVVVGVSAAVFSGGYGSKDTCWLSKDRNFQWSFIGPVCAILTLNLVSFCAILWSLQPTLANMKSDVSQSKDTRLITFKIAAQFFVLGCSWILGFFQNSVILKYIFIILNSQQGTFIFIVHCLLNKEVREEYRRWLSCLCGTEGPSGGRHKENTLTDSGVSTSSTTKGKEGSG
;
A
#
# COMPACT_ATOMS: atom_id res chain seq x y z
N MET A 1 19.96 -46.91 13.24
CA MET A 1 19.72 -48.07 14.12
C MET A 1 18.62 -48.93 13.50
N VAL A 2 18.75 -50.24 13.72
CA VAL A 2 18.12 -51.37 13.03
C VAL A 2 16.59 -51.42 13.22
N LYS A 3 15.84 -51.78 12.17
CA LYS A 3 14.40 -52.13 12.22
C LYS A 3 14.18 -53.38 13.11
N PRO A 4 13.17 -53.44 13.99
CA PRO A 4 12.78 -54.70 14.59
C PRO A 4 11.75 -55.44 13.73
N ALA A 5 11.97 -56.74 13.64
CA ALA A 5 11.17 -57.73 12.94
C ALA A 5 9.98 -58.21 13.80
N LYS A 6 8.93 -58.67 13.11
CA LYS A 6 7.82 -59.45 13.68
C LYS A 6 8.34 -60.76 14.27
N MET A 7 7.84 -61.13 15.45
CA MET A 7 7.99 -62.48 16.03
C MET A 7 6.64 -63.05 16.47
N ASN A 8 6.43 -64.31 16.10
CA ASN A 8 5.16 -65.02 16.10
C ASN A 8 4.64 -65.41 17.49
N SER A 9 3.33 -65.26 17.62
CA SER A 9 2.44 -65.82 18.64
C SER A 9 2.40 -67.35 18.56
N PHE A 10 3.13 -68.08 19.40
CA PHE A 10 2.83 -69.52 19.63
C PHE A 10 3.34 -70.13 20.96
N HIS A 11 3.78 -69.36 21.96
CA HIS A 11 4.29 -69.93 23.23
C HIS A 11 3.74 -69.33 24.54
N ILE A 12 2.73 -68.44 24.49
CA ILE A 12 2.12 -67.85 25.70
C ILE A 12 0.82 -68.56 26.12
N THR A 13 0.26 -69.42 25.27
CA THR A 13 -1.02 -70.10 25.53
C THR A 13 -0.93 -71.34 26.43
N LEU A 14 0.27 -71.86 26.72
CA LEU A 14 0.44 -73.08 27.55
C LEU A 14 0.87 -72.84 29.01
N LEU A 15 1.26 -71.61 29.37
CA LEU A 15 1.63 -71.26 30.76
C LEU A 15 0.50 -70.55 31.52
N MET A 16 -0.50 -70.00 30.81
CA MET A 16 -1.71 -69.42 31.42
C MET A 16 -2.78 -70.48 31.77
N GLY A 17 -2.75 -71.64 31.13
CA GLY A 17 -3.74 -72.72 31.38
C GLY A 17 -3.52 -73.51 32.67
N SER A 18 -2.29 -73.60 33.17
CA SER A 18 -1.96 -74.31 34.42
C SER A 18 -1.98 -73.43 35.66
N LEU A 19 -1.96 -72.10 35.51
CA LEU A 19 -2.23 -71.15 36.60
C LEU A 19 -3.74 -71.00 36.87
N TRP A 20 -4.60 -71.21 35.86
CA TRP A 20 -6.06 -71.14 36.00
C TRP A 20 -6.65 -72.36 36.72
N TYR A 21 -6.04 -73.54 36.58
CA TYR A 21 -6.49 -74.75 37.27
C TYR A 21 -6.07 -74.80 38.76
N LEU A 22 -5.07 -74.02 39.18
CA LEU A 22 -4.66 -73.89 40.59
C LEU A 22 -5.20 -72.62 41.28
N MET A 23 -5.59 -71.58 40.52
CA MET A 23 -6.39 -70.47 41.06
C MET A 23 -7.90 -70.74 41.08
N GLY A 24 -8.37 -71.80 40.41
CA GLY A 24 -9.78 -72.23 40.39
C GLY A 24 -10.27 -72.99 41.64
N ARG A 25 -9.52 -73.00 42.75
CA ARG A 25 -9.94 -73.58 44.04
C ARG A 25 -9.67 -72.67 45.24
N CYS A 26 -9.71 -71.35 45.05
CA CYS A 26 -9.77 -70.42 46.18
C CYS A 26 -10.44 -69.10 45.78
N TYR A 27 -11.70 -69.16 45.36
CA TYR A 27 -12.63 -68.02 45.39
C TYR A 27 -14.06 -68.55 45.61
N SER A 28 -14.20 -69.35 46.67
CA SER A 28 -15.43 -69.30 47.47
C SER A 28 -15.15 -68.21 48.50
N LEU A 29 -15.61 -66.99 48.24
CA LEU A 29 -15.80 -66.01 49.31
C LEU A 29 -16.66 -66.71 50.36
N GLY A 30 -16.07 -67.05 51.50
CA GLY A 30 -16.84 -67.47 52.65
C GLY A 30 -17.73 -66.30 53.03
N GLN A 31 -19.03 -66.44 52.85
CA GLN A 31 -20.01 -65.48 53.36
C GLN A 31 -19.74 -65.28 54.85
N ALA A 32 -19.47 -64.04 55.23
CA ALA A 32 -19.17 -63.67 56.60
C ALA A 32 -20.46 -63.17 57.27
N ASN A 33 -20.58 -63.38 58.59
CA ASN A 33 -21.68 -62.79 59.34
C ASN A 33 -21.65 -61.27 59.17
N GLY A 34 -22.78 -60.68 58.76
CA GLY A 34 -22.90 -59.25 58.48
C GLY A 34 -22.92 -58.89 56.99
N ASP A 35 -22.69 -59.84 56.08
CA ASP A 35 -22.79 -59.61 54.63
C ASP A 35 -24.25 -59.30 54.22
N ILE A 36 -24.44 -58.34 53.31
CA ILE A 36 -25.74 -57.95 52.78
C ILE A 36 -25.83 -58.30 51.30
N ARG A 37 -27.02 -58.65 50.83
CA ARG A 37 -27.37 -58.72 49.40
C ARG A 37 -28.73 -58.09 49.14
N LEU A 38 -28.94 -57.65 47.90
CA LEU A 38 -30.23 -57.18 47.41
C LEU A 38 -30.85 -58.21 46.47
N VAL A 39 -32.12 -58.54 46.70
CA VAL A 39 -32.84 -59.57 45.94
C VAL A 39 -34.08 -58.99 45.27
N ASN A 40 -34.41 -59.49 44.07
CA ASN A 40 -35.58 -59.09 43.27
C ASN A 40 -35.65 -57.60 42.87
N GLY A 41 -34.53 -56.87 42.91
CA GLY A 41 -34.43 -55.60 42.22
C GLY A 41 -34.23 -55.78 40.71
N SER A 42 -34.59 -54.75 39.95
CA SER A 42 -34.29 -54.66 38.51
C SER A 42 -32.80 -54.40 38.24
N GLN A 43 -32.07 -53.86 39.22
CA GLN A 43 -30.66 -53.48 39.13
C GLN A 43 -29.90 -53.85 40.42
N ALA A 44 -28.56 -53.89 40.35
CA ALA A 44 -27.69 -54.40 41.42
C ALA A 44 -27.80 -53.64 42.75
N CYS A 45 -28.12 -52.34 42.70
CA CYS A 45 -28.23 -51.45 43.85
C CYS A 45 -29.69 -51.12 44.23
N SER A 46 -30.60 -52.03 43.88
CA SER A 46 -32.01 -51.98 44.27
C SER A 46 -32.47 -53.38 44.66
N GLY A 47 -33.39 -53.50 45.62
CA GLY A 47 -33.99 -54.79 45.96
C GLY A 47 -34.39 -54.91 47.41
N ARG A 48 -34.94 -56.07 47.75
CA ARG A 48 -35.19 -56.49 49.14
C ARG A 48 -33.86 -56.72 49.84
N VAL A 49 -33.72 -56.17 51.04
CA VAL A 49 -32.49 -56.28 51.84
C VAL A 49 -32.47 -57.63 52.54
N GLU A 50 -31.42 -58.41 52.29
CA GLU A 50 -31.18 -59.67 52.99
C GLU A 50 -29.79 -59.67 53.63
N LEU A 51 -29.71 -60.09 54.88
CA LEU A 51 -28.51 -60.14 55.71
C LEU A 51 -28.09 -61.60 55.94
N TYR A 52 -26.79 -61.87 55.92
CA TYR A 52 -26.23 -63.18 56.24
C TYR A 52 -25.78 -63.24 57.69
N LEU A 53 -26.44 -64.09 58.49
CA LEU A 53 -26.07 -64.35 59.89
C LEU A 53 -26.19 -65.85 60.19
N GLY A 54 -25.23 -66.38 60.94
CA GLY A 54 -25.30 -67.75 61.46
C GLY A 54 -25.30 -68.85 60.38
N GLY A 55 -24.82 -68.56 59.17
CA GLY A 55 -24.80 -69.50 58.05
C GLY A 55 -26.02 -69.45 57.12
N GLN A 56 -26.95 -68.52 57.32
CA GLN A 56 -28.19 -68.41 56.54
C GLN A 56 -28.53 -66.95 56.22
N TRP A 57 -29.11 -66.72 55.04
CA TRP A 57 -29.66 -65.43 54.64
C TRP A 57 -31.02 -65.21 55.30
N GLY A 58 -31.36 -63.97 55.63
CA GLY A 58 -32.67 -63.62 56.17
C GLY A 58 -33.04 -62.17 55.88
N THR A 59 -34.32 -61.83 55.98
CA THR A 59 -34.84 -60.51 55.61
C THR A 59 -34.71 -59.49 56.75
N VAL A 60 -34.94 -58.23 56.42
CA VAL A 60 -35.02 -57.11 57.38
C VAL A 60 -36.44 -56.57 57.36
N CYS A 61 -37.02 -56.27 58.52
CA CYS A 61 -38.37 -55.72 58.63
C CYS A 61 -38.42 -54.22 58.31
N ASP A 62 -39.54 -53.74 57.76
CA ASP A 62 -39.77 -52.35 57.38
C ASP A 62 -40.25 -51.47 58.56
N ASP A 63 -40.44 -52.05 59.74
CA ASP A 63 -40.78 -51.33 60.96
C ASP A 63 -39.63 -50.40 61.38
N ARG A 64 -39.96 -49.10 61.45
CA ARG A 64 -39.04 -47.96 61.62
C ARG A 64 -37.96 -47.84 60.53
N TRP A 65 -38.04 -48.61 59.45
CA TRP A 65 -37.13 -48.54 58.31
C TRP A 65 -37.23 -47.21 57.58
N GLY A 66 -36.10 -46.50 57.48
CA GLY A 66 -36.03 -45.18 56.89
C GLY A 66 -34.80 -44.97 56.00
N LEU A 67 -34.68 -43.74 55.50
CA LEU A 67 -33.59 -43.35 54.60
C LEU A 67 -32.19 -43.47 55.24
N LEU A 68 -32.07 -43.32 56.57
CA LEU A 68 -30.79 -43.47 57.26
C LEU A 68 -30.34 -44.94 57.30
N ASP A 69 -31.28 -45.88 57.44
CA ASP A 69 -31.00 -47.31 57.41
C ASP A 69 -30.62 -47.76 56.00
N ALA A 70 -31.40 -47.31 55.02
CA ALA A 70 -31.08 -47.44 53.61
C ALA A 70 -29.69 -46.87 53.28
N ALA A 71 -29.28 -45.73 53.85
CA ALA A 71 -27.98 -45.12 53.58
C ALA A 71 -26.82 -45.98 54.06
N VAL A 72 -26.97 -46.66 55.20
CA VAL A 72 -25.99 -47.64 55.69
C VAL A 72 -25.91 -48.82 54.74
N VAL A 73 -27.04 -49.37 54.29
CA VAL A 73 -27.07 -50.47 53.30
C VAL A 73 -26.39 -50.07 51.99
N CYS A 74 -26.74 -48.91 51.44
CA CYS A 74 -26.18 -48.43 50.18
C CYS A 74 -24.68 -48.21 50.29
N ARG A 75 -24.21 -47.64 51.41
CA ARG A 75 -22.78 -47.46 51.67
C ARG A 75 -22.06 -48.79 51.87
N GLN A 76 -22.63 -49.73 52.63
CA GLN A 76 -22.03 -51.03 52.89
C GLN A 76 -21.89 -51.86 51.59
N LEU A 77 -22.82 -51.71 50.65
CA LEU A 77 -22.77 -52.34 49.32
C LEU A 77 -21.94 -51.56 48.30
N GLY A 78 -21.48 -50.35 48.61
CA GLY A 78 -20.77 -49.48 47.66
C GLY A 78 -21.66 -48.93 46.54
N CYS A 79 -22.96 -48.79 46.79
CA CYS A 79 -24.01 -48.44 45.83
C CYS A 79 -24.40 -46.95 45.84
N GLY A 80 -23.55 -46.08 46.38
CA GLY A 80 -23.82 -44.65 46.52
C GLY A 80 -24.73 -44.31 47.71
N ASP A 81 -25.50 -43.22 47.58
CA ASP A 81 -26.43 -42.70 48.58
C ASP A 81 -27.79 -43.40 48.54
N ALA A 82 -28.54 -43.37 49.63
CA ALA A 82 -29.92 -43.86 49.62
C ALA A 82 -30.86 -42.91 48.86
N VAL A 83 -31.55 -43.43 47.84
CA VAL A 83 -32.60 -42.72 47.09
C VAL A 83 -33.96 -42.96 47.72
N SER A 84 -34.24 -44.20 48.13
CA SER A 84 -35.47 -44.54 48.83
C SER A 84 -35.32 -45.78 49.72
N ALA A 85 -36.19 -45.89 50.72
CA ALA A 85 -36.32 -47.02 51.62
C ALA A 85 -37.73 -47.64 51.46
N PRO A 86 -37.98 -48.43 50.40
CA PRO A 86 -39.30 -49.03 50.17
C PRO A 86 -39.72 -49.99 51.30
N HIS A 87 -41.00 -49.92 51.64
CA HIS A 87 -41.65 -50.76 52.63
C HIS A 87 -42.60 -51.77 51.95
N SER A 88 -43.23 -52.60 52.75
CA SER A 88 -44.32 -53.51 52.43
C SER A 88 -43.98 -54.53 51.34
N ALA A 89 -42.78 -55.11 51.42
CA ALA A 89 -42.29 -56.12 50.48
C ALA A 89 -42.39 -55.65 49.01
N TYR A 90 -42.00 -54.40 48.75
CA TYR A 90 -42.05 -53.77 47.42
C TYR A 90 -41.33 -54.59 46.33
N PHE A 91 -40.19 -55.21 46.67
CA PHE A 91 -39.44 -56.11 45.78
C PHE A 91 -39.87 -57.59 45.91
N GLY A 92 -41.05 -57.83 46.47
CA GLY A 92 -41.57 -59.16 46.76
C GLY A 92 -41.10 -59.70 48.11
N LYS A 93 -41.81 -60.72 48.58
CA LYS A 93 -41.63 -61.36 49.89
C LYS A 93 -40.46 -62.33 49.91
N GLY A 94 -39.72 -62.37 51.00
CA GLY A 94 -38.73 -63.39 51.34
C GLY A 94 -39.38 -64.71 51.77
N LEU A 95 -38.53 -65.72 51.94
CA LEU A 95 -38.91 -67.07 52.37
C LEU A 95 -38.07 -67.56 53.57
N GLU A 96 -37.11 -66.75 53.99
CA GLU A 96 -36.10 -67.05 55.00
C GLU A 96 -36.39 -66.26 56.28
N PRO A 97 -35.81 -66.57 57.46
CA PRO A 97 -36.11 -65.87 58.72
C PRO A 97 -35.87 -64.36 58.64
N THR A 98 -36.64 -63.57 59.38
CA THR A 98 -36.36 -62.14 59.57
C THR A 98 -35.23 -61.99 60.60
N TRP A 99 -34.09 -61.40 60.22
CA TRP A 99 -32.93 -61.29 61.10
C TRP A 99 -32.94 -60.04 61.97
N MET A 100 -33.50 -58.95 61.45
CA MET A 100 -33.49 -57.65 62.08
C MET A 100 -34.86 -57.01 61.98
N ASP A 101 -35.28 -56.44 63.09
CA ASP A 101 -36.52 -55.69 63.23
C ASP A 101 -36.24 -54.36 63.96
N GLU A 102 -37.11 -53.37 63.74
CA GLU A 102 -37.07 -52.08 64.41
C GLU A 102 -35.73 -51.35 64.25
N VAL A 103 -35.16 -51.45 63.05
CA VAL A 103 -33.81 -50.94 62.73
C VAL A 103 -33.82 -49.41 62.80
N GLN A 104 -32.84 -48.86 63.53
CA GLN A 104 -32.63 -47.43 63.69
C GLN A 104 -31.13 -47.12 63.59
N CYS A 105 -30.70 -46.78 62.38
CA CYS A 105 -29.40 -46.24 62.07
C CYS A 105 -29.38 -44.72 62.26
N THR A 106 -28.23 -44.20 62.66
CA THR A 106 -27.92 -42.76 62.63
C THR A 106 -27.44 -42.29 61.26
N GLY A 107 -27.10 -43.24 60.37
CA GLY A 107 -26.69 -43.01 58.99
C GLY A 107 -25.18 -43.00 58.78
N VAL A 108 -24.37 -43.19 59.83
CA VAL A 108 -22.89 -43.15 59.80
C VAL A 108 -22.24 -44.50 60.11
N GLU A 109 -23.04 -45.51 60.45
CA GLU A 109 -22.61 -46.87 60.76
C GLU A 109 -21.91 -47.55 59.57
N SER A 110 -20.88 -48.37 59.82
CA SER A 110 -20.17 -49.07 58.74
C SER A 110 -20.91 -50.31 58.25
N TYR A 111 -21.64 -50.99 59.15
CA TYR A 111 -22.45 -52.15 58.82
C TYR A 111 -23.88 -52.00 59.35
N LEU A 112 -24.87 -52.58 58.67
CA LEU A 112 -26.27 -52.56 59.10
C LEU A 112 -26.45 -53.17 60.51
N THR A 113 -25.65 -54.19 60.83
CA THR A 113 -25.63 -54.82 62.16
C THR A 113 -25.16 -53.92 63.28
N ASP A 114 -24.51 -52.78 62.98
CA ASP A 114 -24.06 -51.80 63.99
C ASP A 114 -25.19 -50.85 64.42
N CYS A 115 -26.30 -50.81 63.68
CA CYS A 115 -27.46 -49.98 64.01
C CYS A 115 -28.21 -50.54 65.21
N THR A 116 -29.00 -49.70 65.90
CA THR A 116 -29.86 -50.20 66.97
C THR A 116 -30.99 -51.02 66.34
N HIS A 117 -31.18 -52.26 66.77
CA HIS A 117 -32.18 -53.18 66.22
C HIS A 117 -32.59 -54.24 67.24
N ILE A 118 -33.70 -54.92 66.97
CA ILE A 118 -34.13 -56.13 67.66
C ILE A 118 -33.75 -57.34 66.78
N GLY A 119 -33.21 -58.39 67.40
CA GLY A 119 -32.79 -59.61 66.69
C GLY A 119 -33.93 -60.63 66.52
N SER A 120 -33.71 -61.64 65.66
CA SER A 120 -34.72 -62.63 65.22
C SER A 120 -35.50 -63.43 66.28
N ALA A 121 -35.11 -63.37 67.56
CA ALA A 121 -35.80 -64.08 68.64
C ALA A 121 -37.00 -63.29 69.23
N GLN A 122 -37.20 -62.04 68.80
CA GLN A 122 -38.18 -61.10 69.39
C GLN A 122 -38.98 -60.31 68.35
N GLU A 123 -38.89 -60.67 67.07
CA GLU A 123 -39.62 -60.03 65.97
C GLU A 123 -41.04 -60.61 65.79
N ASP A 124 -42.00 -59.78 65.37
CA ASP A 124 -43.37 -60.19 64.99
C ASP A 124 -43.71 -59.87 63.52
N CYS A 125 -42.68 -59.71 62.68
CA CYS A 125 -42.81 -59.28 61.30
C CYS A 125 -43.23 -60.40 60.34
N ALA A 126 -44.20 -60.12 59.48
CA ALA A 126 -44.54 -60.99 58.37
C ALA A 126 -43.74 -60.61 57.12
N HIS A 127 -43.46 -61.54 56.19
CA HIS A 127 -42.79 -61.18 54.92
C HIS A 127 -43.58 -60.21 54.01
N SER A 128 -44.79 -59.78 54.39
CA SER A 128 -45.41 -58.58 53.80
C SER A 128 -44.72 -57.28 54.16
N GLU A 129 -43.86 -57.29 55.17
CA GLU A 129 -43.17 -56.16 55.81
C GLU A 129 -41.66 -56.21 55.52
N ASP A 130 -41.21 -57.01 54.54
CA ASP A 130 -39.79 -57.03 54.20
C ASP A 130 -39.36 -55.68 53.60
N ALA A 131 -38.28 -55.14 54.17
CA ALA A 131 -37.67 -53.88 53.78
C ALA A 131 -36.92 -53.98 52.45
N GLY A 132 -37.03 -52.92 51.65
CA GLY A 132 -36.27 -52.73 50.43
C GLY A 132 -35.37 -51.51 50.50
N VAL A 133 -34.44 -51.42 49.54
CA VAL A 133 -33.63 -50.23 49.31
C VAL A 133 -33.53 -49.93 47.83
N VAL A 134 -33.41 -48.63 47.50
CA VAL A 134 -32.94 -48.14 46.21
C VAL A 134 -31.84 -47.13 46.48
N CYS A 135 -30.64 -47.40 45.94
CA CYS A 135 -29.49 -46.53 46.08
C CYS A 135 -29.23 -45.70 44.81
N SER A 136 -28.37 -44.68 44.91
CA SER A 136 -27.94 -43.85 43.79
C SER A 136 -26.82 -44.53 43.02
N ASP A 137 -27.19 -45.25 41.97
CA ASP A 137 -26.24 -45.87 41.04
C ASP A 137 -25.32 -44.85 40.33
N CYS A 138 -25.73 -43.58 40.27
CA CYS A 138 -24.99 -42.48 39.62
C CYS A 138 -24.05 -41.69 40.55
N GLY A 139 -23.51 -42.29 41.64
CA GLY A 139 -22.60 -41.60 42.57
C GLY A 139 -21.25 -41.20 41.94
N ASP A 140 -20.57 -40.21 42.54
CA ASP A 140 -19.39 -39.52 41.98
C ASP A 140 -18.17 -40.42 41.65
N ASP A 141 -18.12 -41.65 42.16
CA ASP A 141 -17.02 -42.61 41.95
C ASP A 141 -17.37 -43.80 41.02
N LEU A 142 -18.61 -43.90 40.51
CA LEU A 142 -19.08 -45.03 39.68
C LEU A 142 -19.32 -44.59 38.22
N ASN A 143 -18.31 -44.75 37.36
CA ASN A 143 -18.44 -44.49 35.91
C ASN A 143 -19.19 -45.61 35.18
N ILE A 144 -20.43 -45.90 35.60
CA ILE A 144 -21.23 -47.02 35.10
C ILE A 144 -21.72 -46.82 33.65
N CYS A 145 -21.96 -45.56 33.26
CA CYS A 145 -22.41 -45.16 31.93
C CYS A 145 -21.29 -45.06 30.89
N GLY A 146 -20.03 -45.19 31.30
CA GLY A 146 -18.87 -44.99 30.42
C GLY A 146 -18.59 -43.50 30.12
N PRO A 147 -17.48 -43.20 29.42
CA PRO A 147 -17.08 -41.84 29.11
C PRO A 147 -18.10 -41.13 28.21
N ASN A 148 -18.19 -39.80 28.37
CA ASN A 148 -19.07 -38.91 27.61
C ASN A 148 -20.58 -39.22 27.70
N ALA A 149 -21.00 -39.86 28.80
CA ALA A 149 -22.40 -40.17 29.10
C ALA A 149 -22.84 -39.54 30.42
N LYS A 150 -24.10 -39.09 30.45
CA LYS A 150 -24.81 -38.63 31.64
C LYS A 150 -25.60 -39.78 32.27
N CYS A 151 -25.40 -39.99 33.57
CA CYS A 151 -26.18 -40.91 34.39
C CYS A 151 -27.36 -40.19 35.04
N ILE A 152 -28.55 -40.80 35.01
CA ILE A 152 -29.78 -40.29 35.62
C ILE A 152 -30.37 -41.38 36.52
N ASN A 153 -30.47 -41.12 37.82
CA ASN A 153 -31.14 -42.03 38.75
C ASN A 153 -32.64 -42.10 38.43
N THR A 154 -33.19 -43.30 38.45
CA THR A 154 -34.61 -43.61 38.24
C THR A 154 -35.14 -44.45 39.41
N PRO A 155 -36.46 -44.51 39.65
CA PRO A 155 -37.02 -45.34 40.73
C PRO A 155 -36.73 -46.85 40.62
N GLN A 156 -36.24 -47.32 39.48
CA GLN A 156 -35.90 -48.72 39.20
C GLN A 156 -34.37 -48.93 39.01
N GLY A 157 -33.55 -47.93 39.38
CA GLY A 157 -32.08 -47.93 39.33
C GLY A 157 -31.52 -46.71 38.59
N HIS A 158 -30.79 -46.86 37.48
CA HIS A 158 -30.28 -45.74 36.66
C HIS A 158 -30.59 -45.86 35.15
N ASN A 159 -30.48 -44.73 34.46
CA ASN A 159 -30.53 -44.61 33.01
C ASN A 159 -29.33 -43.80 32.51
N CYS A 160 -28.68 -44.24 31.44
CA CYS A 160 -27.55 -43.52 30.83
C CYS A 160 -27.94 -42.93 29.48
N THR A 161 -27.52 -41.70 29.22
CA THR A 161 -27.69 -41.03 27.92
C THR A 161 -26.38 -40.39 27.53
N CYS A 162 -25.98 -40.46 26.26
CA CYS A 162 -24.82 -39.71 25.79
C CYS A 162 -25.02 -38.20 26.02
N HIS A 163 -23.93 -37.46 26.22
CA HIS A 163 -24.00 -36.00 26.13
C HIS A 163 -24.43 -35.57 24.73
N ASP A 164 -24.98 -34.36 24.63
CA ASP A 164 -25.28 -33.76 23.33
C ASP A 164 -24.01 -33.73 22.47
N GLY A 165 -24.13 -34.06 21.18
CA GLY A 165 -22.97 -34.22 20.28
C GLY A 165 -22.28 -35.59 20.34
N PHE A 166 -22.83 -36.56 21.10
CA PHE A 166 -22.28 -37.93 21.17
C PHE A 166 -23.33 -38.99 20.83
N PHE A 167 -22.90 -40.12 20.27
CA PHE A 167 -23.74 -41.25 19.91
C PHE A 167 -23.21 -42.58 20.46
N VAL A 168 -24.11 -43.55 20.67
CA VAL A 168 -23.74 -44.91 21.07
C VAL A 168 -23.34 -45.75 19.85
N ILE A 169 -22.27 -46.53 19.97
CA ILE A 169 -21.77 -47.42 18.91
C ILE A 169 -22.80 -48.50 18.56
N ILE A 170 -23.39 -49.12 19.59
CA ILE A 170 -24.42 -50.15 19.42
C ILE A 170 -25.79 -49.50 19.59
N SER A 171 -26.45 -49.22 18.46
CA SER A 171 -27.78 -48.61 18.45
C SER A 171 -28.82 -49.54 19.10
N GLY A 172 -29.61 -49.00 20.03
CA GLY A 172 -30.66 -49.75 20.74
C GLY A 172 -30.24 -50.33 22.09
N SER A 173 -28.97 -50.18 22.50
CA SER A 173 -28.49 -50.46 23.86
C SER A 173 -28.05 -49.21 24.59
N MET A 174 -28.20 -49.22 25.92
CA MET A 174 -27.83 -48.10 26.80
C MET A 174 -26.30 -47.86 26.78
N PRO A 175 -25.82 -46.61 26.94
CA PRO A 175 -24.41 -46.30 27.15
C PRO A 175 -23.84 -47.03 28.36
N SER A 176 -22.63 -47.56 28.23
CA SER A 176 -21.91 -48.23 29.31
C SER A 176 -20.41 -48.23 29.05
N THR A 177 -19.62 -48.75 29.99
CA THR A 177 -18.18 -48.96 29.79
C THR A 177 -17.83 -49.89 28.62
N SER A 178 -18.73 -50.80 28.23
CA SER A 178 -18.58 -51.69 27.07
C SER A 178 -19.24 -51.18 25.79
N ASN A 179 -20.08 -50.14 25.89
CA ASN A 179 -20.72 -49.44 24.79
C ASN A 179 -20.61 -47.92 25.01
N PRO A 180 -19.39 -47.35 24.87
CA PRO A 180 -19.13 -45.95 25.18
C PRO A 180 -19.80 -45.01 24.17
N CYS A 181 -19.94 -43.75 24.58
CA CYS A 181 -20.41 -42.67 23.70
C CYS A 181 -19.23 -42.13 22.89
N GLU A 182 -19.35 -42.20 21.56
CA GLU A 182 -18.41 -41.63 20.61
C GLU A 182 -18.89 -40.27 20.12
N ASP A 183 -17.94 -39.37 19.86
CA ASP A 183 -18.18 -38.02 19.37
C ASP A 183 -18.80 -38.07 17.97
N VAL A 184 -19.88 -37.32 17.75
CA VAL A 184 -20.49 -37.19 16.43
C VAL A 184 -19.55 -36.36 15.56
N ASP A 185 -19.11 -36.89 14.42
CA ASP A 185 -18.35 -36.09 13.46
C ASP A 185 -19.32 -35.28 12.58
N GLU A 186 -19.68 -34.07 13.01
CA GLU A 186 -20.55 -33.21 12.21
C GLU A 186 -19.89 -32.75 10.89
N CYS A 187 -18.56 -32.82 10.79
CA CYS A 187 -17.84 -32.44 9.58
C CYS A 187 -18.00 -33.44 8.41
N ALA A 188 -18.51 -34.65 8.68
CA ALA A 188 -18.69 -35.70 7.67
C ALA A 188 -19.69 -35.32 6.54
N GLU A 189 -20.64 -34.42 6.81
CA GLU A 189 -21.66 -33.97 5.84
C GLU A 189 -21.56 -32.48 5.48
N ASN A 190 -20.34 -31.96 5.28
CA ASN A 190 -20.11 -30.56 4.84
C ASN A 190 -20.89 -29.53 5.69
N ALA A 191 -20.80 -29.65 7.02
CA ALA A 191 -21.48 -28.78 7.97
C ALA A 191 -21.06 -27.31 7.87
N CYS A 192 -19.89 -27.03 7.28
CA CYS A 192 -19.44 -25.69 6.95
C CYS A 192 -19.82 -25.33 5.50
N GLY A 193 -20.29 -24.10 5.29
CA GLY A 193 -20.65 -23.59 3.97
C GLY A 193 -19.47 -23.54 2.99
N ALA A 194 -19.71 -23.03 1.77
CA ALA A 194 -18.64 -22.89 0.77
C ALA A 194 -17.48 -22.03 1.30
N ASN A 195 -16.25 -22.37 0.88
CA ASN A 195 -15.01 -21.69 1.25
C ASN A 195 -14.66 -21.73 2.76
N ALA A 196 -15.14 -22.75 3.48
CA ALA A 196 -14.80 -23.00 4.87
C ALA A 196 -14.25 -24.42 5.07
N GLU A 197 -13.33 -24.56 6.03
CA GLU A 197 -12.82 -25.82 6.55
C GLU A 197 -13.49 -26.13 7.89
N CYS A 198 -13.86 -27.39 8.08
CA CYS A 198 -14.54 -27.87 9.29
C CYS A 198 -13.55 -28.63 10.17
N PHE A 199 -13.53 -28.30 11.46
CA PHE A 199 -12.75 -28.99 12.49
C PHE A 199 -13.69 -29.61 13.51
N ASN A 200 -13.72 -30.94 13.57
CA ASN A 200 -14.49 -31.64 14.58
C ASN A 200 -13.87 -31.45 15.97
N THR A 201 -14.69 -31.17 16.98
CA THR A 201 -14.27 -30.97 18.38
C THR A 201 -15.12 -31.82 19.31
N PRO A 202 -14.65 -32.20 20.51
CA PRO A 202 -15.52 -32.93 21.43
C PRO A 202 -16.80 -32.14 21.73
N GLN A 203 -17.98 -32.74 21.50
CA GLN A 203 -19.34 -32.17 21.65
C GLN A 203 -19.84 -31.25 20.52
N SER A 204 -19.02 -30.88 19.52
CA SER A 204 -19.41 -29.90 18.49
C SER A 204 -18.40 -29.81 17.34
N TYR A 205 -18.59 -28.90 16.40
CA TYR A 205 -17.62 -28.61 15.34
C TYR A 205 -17.33 -27.12 15.24
N LYS A 206 -16.18 -26.79 14.64
CA LYS A 206 -15.74 -25.42 14.37
C LYS A 206 -15.51 -25.20 12.88
N CYS A 207 -16.14 -24.18 12.32
CA CYS A 207 -15.86 -23.72 10.96
C CYS A 207 -14.81 -22.61 10.95
N THR A 208 -13.90 -22.65 9.99
CA THR A 208 -12.99 -21.53 9.68
C THR A 208 -12.94 -21.29 8.19
N CYS A 209 -12.90 -20.04 7.75
CA CYS A 209 -12.75 -19.73 6.33
C CYS A 209 -11.38 -20.16 5.79
N LEU A 210 -11.34 -20.59 4.53
CA LEU A 210 -10.11 -20.85 3.79
C LEU A 210 -9.33 -19.55 3.57
N ASP A 211 -8.02 -19.67 3.34
CA ASP A 211 -7.16 -18.53 3.02
C ASP A 211 -7.75 -17.67 1.88
N GLY A 212 -7.93 -16.37 2.14
CA GLY A 212 -8.52 -15.41 1.20
C GLY A 212 -10.04 -15.21 1.33
N TYR A 213 -10.71 -15.93 2.24
CA TYR A 213 -12.15 -15.79 2.51
C TYR A 213 -12.42 -15.41 3.97
N ILE A 214 -13.54 -14.72 4.22
CA ILE A 214 -13.83 -14.09 5.51
C ILE A 214 -15.30 -14.20 5.91
N SER A 215 -15.57 -14.40 7.20
CA SER A 215 -16.90 -14.61 7.76
C SER A 215 -17.75 -13.33 7.80
N SER A 216 -19.00 -13.38 7.33
CA SER A 216 -19.93 -12.25 7.31
C SER A 216 -20.70 -11.98 8.62
N GLY A 217 -20.44 -12.71 9.71
CA GLY A 217 -21.18 -12.62 10.99
C GLY A 217 -20.44 -11.83 12.08
N PRO A 218 -21.15 -11.33 13.12
CA PRO A 218 -20.53 -10.73 14.28
C PRO A 218 -19.61 -11.74 14.99
N ILE A 219 -18.51 -11.22 15.56
CA ILE A 219 -17.31 -11.92 16.07
C ILE A 219 -17.60 -12.98 17.16
N TRP A 220 -18.86 -13.14 17.60
CA TRP A 220 -19.21 -13.79 18.87
C TRP A 220 -20.31 -14.87 18.78
N GLU A 221 -20.82 -15.22 17.60
CA GLU A 221 -21.83 -16.29 17.45
C GLU A 221 -21.26 -17.51 16.73
N ASP A 222 -21.19 -18.64 17.44
CA ASP A 222 -20.88 -19.95 16.88
C ASP A 222 -22.09 -20.46 16.09
N GLY A 223 -21.91 -20.72 14.79
CA GLY A 223 -22.90 -21.39 13.94
C GLY A 223 -23.39 -20.55 12.76
N VAL A 224 -22.90 -20.90 11.57
CA VAL A 224 -23.15 -20.30 10.24
C VAL A 224 -22.27 -19.08 9.91
N THR A 225 -21.03 -19.37 9.52
CA THR A 225 -20.12 -18.42 8.85
C THR A 225 -20.27 -18.53 7.34
N VAL A 226 -20.88 -17.53 6.69
CA VAL A 226 -20.73 -17.37 5.24
C VAL A 226 -19.34 -16.78 5.00
N CYS A 227 -18.48 -17.55 4.33
CA CYS A 227 -17.12 -17.14 3.97
C CYS A 227 -17.14 -16.46 2.59
N MET A 228 -16.97 -15.14 2.58
CA MET A 228 -17.01 -14.27 1.40
C MET A 228 -15.59 -13.77 1.06
N SER A 229 -15.33 -13.43 -0.19
CA SER A 229 -14.08 -12.74 -0.54
C SER A 229 -14.08 -11.30 0.01
N SER A 230 -12.90 -10.70 0.16
CA SER A 230 -12.78 -9.28 0.57
C SER A 230 -13.58 -8.34 -0.35
N GLU A 231 -13.64 -8.64 -1.66
CA GLU A 231 -14.38 -7.84 -2.64
C GLU A 231 -15.89 -7.95 -2.44
N GLU A 232 -16.42 -9.16 -2.23
CA GLU A 232 -17.85 -9.39 -1.98
C GLU A 232 -18.30 -8.79 -0.66
N PHE A 233 -17.46 -8.84 0.36
CA PHE A 233 -17.74 -8.24 1.67
C PHE A 233 -17.82 -6.72 1.57
N LEU A 234 -16.85 -6.07 0.90
CA LEU A 234 -16.85 -4.62 0.69
C LEU A 234 -18.03 -4.16 -0.16
N ALA A 235 -18.45 -4.96 -1.16
CA ALA A 235 -19.61 -4.68 -1.99
C ALA A 235 -20.96 -4.74 -1.23
N SER A 236 -20.99 -5.31 -0.02
CA SER A 236 -22.20 -5.38 0.80
C SER A 236 -22.53 -4.05 1.52
N PHE A 237 -21.56 -3.14 1.65
CA PHE A 237 -21.78 -1.84 2.29
C PHE A 237 -22.48 -0.87 1.35
N ASN A 238 -23.43 -0.11 1.91
CA ASN A 238 -24.14 0.95 1.19
C ASN A 238 -23.70 2.33 1.71
N PRO A 239 -22.64 2.93 1.15
CA PRO A 239 -22.05 4.16 1.67
C PRO A 239 -22.92 5.40 1.40
N PRO A 240 -22.75 6.49 2.17
CA PRO A 240 -23.36 7.80 1.89
C PRO A 240 -22.93 8.37 0.53
N GLU A 241 -23.74 9.25 -0.07
CA GLU A 241 -23.41 9.91 -1.35
C GLU A 241 -22.04 10.61 -1.28
N GLY A 242 -21.11 10.21 -2.16
CA GLY A 242 -19.78 10.80 -2.30
C GLY A 242 -18.64 10.06 -1.60
N GLN A 243 -18.90 8.95 -0.90
CA GLN A 243 -17.87 8.12 -0.26
C GLN A 243 -17.79 6.73 -0.93
N SER A 244 -16.58 6.20 -1.12
CA SER A 244 -16.40 4.83 -1.62
C SER A 244 -16.69 3.80 -0.50
N PRO A 245 -17.18 2.58 -0.83
CA PRO A 245 -17.42 1.52 0.16
C PRO A 245 -16.18 1.22 1.01
N GLU A 246 -14.99 1.27 0.41
CA GLU A 246 -13.70 1.03 1.06
C GLU A 246 -13.39 2.12 2.10
N MET A 247 -13.53 3.39 1.72
CA MET A 247 -13.31 4.51 2.63
C MET A 247 -14.34 4.55 3.77
N PHE A 248 -15.57 4.13 3.51
CA PHE A 248 -16.60 4.01 4.54
C PHE A 248 -16.26 2.90 5.54
N PHE A 249 -15.84 1.72 5.05
CA PHE A 249 -15.37 0.61 5.88
C PHE A 249 -14.18 1.00 6.76
N LEU A 250 -13.13 1.60 6.17
CA LEU A 250 -11.95 2.07 6.90
C LEU A 250 -12.33 3.09 7.99
N SER A 251 -13.18 4.07 7.66
CA SER A 251 -13.60 5.09 8.62
C SER A 251 -14.39 4.51 9.78
N ASN A 252 -15.26 3.52 9.55
CA ASN A 252 -16.06 2.90 10.60
C ASN A 252 -15.20 2.07 11.55
N ILE A 253 -14.28 1.24 11.02
CA ILE A 253 -13.37 0.48 11.89
C ILE A 253 -12.50 1.41 12.74
N ASN A 254 -11.94 2.46 12.13
CA ASN A 254 -11.14 3.42 12.89
C ASN A 254 -11.94 4.01 14.04
N LYS A 255 -13.20 4.40 13.77
CA LYS A 255 -14.11 4.94 14.77
C LYS A 255 -14.46 3.92 15.86
N ASP A 256 -14.78 2.68 15.50
CA ASP A 256 -15.12 1.64 16.46
C ASP A 256 -13.96 1.33 17.41
N LEU A 257 -12.72 1.35 16.92
CA LEU A 257 -11.52 1.19 17.74
C LEU A 257 -11.25 2.41 18.63
N GLU A 258 -11.51 3.62 18.14
CA GLU A 258 -11.42 4.86 18.93
C GLU A 258 -12.47 4.92 20.06
N ASP A 259 -13.70 4.49 19.77
CA ASP A 259 -14.82 4.48 20.72
C ASP A 259 -14.68 3.36 21.77
N ASN A 260 -13.90 2.31 21.49
CA ASN A 260 -13.69 1.15 22.37
C ASN A 260 -12.20 0.89 22.69
N PRO A 261 -11.51 1.78 23.42
CA PRO A 261 -10.06 1.68 23.66
C PRO A 261 -9.62 0.51 24.55
N ASP A 262 -10.56 -0.12 25.28
CA ASP A 262 -10.30 -1.26 26.17
C ASP A 262 -10.69 -2.62 25.55
N ILE A 263 -11.03 -2.66 24.26
CA ILE A 263 -11.38 -3.91 23.59
C ILE A 263 -10.16 -4.84 23.51
N VAL A 264 -10.34 -6.11 23.89
CA VAL A 264 -9.32 -7.16 23.75
C VAL A 264 -9.78 -8.14 22.68
N LEU A 265 -8.97 -8.31 21.64
CA LEU A 265 -9.27 -9.14 20.48
C LEU A 265 -8.38 -10.40 20.45
N SER A 266 -8.92 -11.48 19.89
CA SER A 266 -8.14 -12.70 19.63
C SER A 266 -7.13 -12.48 18.48
N GLU A 267 -6.03 -13.22 18.46
CA GLU A 267 -5.03 -13.17 17.38
C GLU A 267 -5.67 -13.40 15.99
N LYS A 268 -6.63 -14.31 15.90
CA LYS A 268 -7.38 -14.61 14.67
C LYS A 268 -8.23 -13.42 14.22
N THR A 269 -8.89 -12.76 15.16
CA THR A 269 -9.70 -11.57 14.89
C THR A 269 -8.83 -10.43 14.37
N VAL A 270 -7.71 -10.13 15.06
CA VAL A 270 -6.76 -9.08 14.65
C VAL A 270 -6.20 -9.37 13.25
N THR A 271 -5.83 -10.62 12.97
CA THR A 271 -5.33 -11.04 11.65
C THR A 271 -6.34 -10.81 10.54
N SER A 272 -7.61 -11.16 10.79
CA SER A 272 -8.71 -11.01 9.83
C SER A 272 -8.98 -9.54 9.50
N PHE A 273 -9.21 -8.70 10.52
CA PHE A 273 -9.50 -7.28 10.34
C PHE A 273 -8.36 -6.52 9.67
N LEU A 274 -7.13 -6.85 10.03
CA LEU A 274 -5.94 -6.29 9.43
C LEU A 274 -5.83 -6.63 7.93
N SER A 275 -6.13 -7.88 7.55
CA SER A 275 -6.17 -8.30 6.15
C SER A 275 -7.25 -7.54 5.36
N MET A 276 -8.44 -7.35 5.94
CA MET A 276 -9.51 -6.55 5.33
C MET A 276 -9.09 -5.09 5.13
N THR A 277 -8.48 -4.49 6.15
CA THR A 277 -8.08 -3.08 6.16
C THR A 277 -7.02 -2.82 5.09
N LEU A 278 -6.05 -3.72 4.93
CA LEU A 278 -5.04 -3.66 3.88
C LEU A 278 -5.64 -3.81 2.47
N SER A 279 -6.58 -4.76 2.30
CA SER A 279 -7.26 -4.98 1.01
C SER A 279 -8.11 -3.77 0.59
N ALA A 280 -8.86 -3.20 1.54
CA ALA A 280 -9.68 -2.01 1.29
C ALA A 280 -8.81 -0.78 0.95
N ALA A 281 -7.66 -0.62 1.63
CA ALA A 281 -6.71 0.45 1.34
C ALA A 281 -6.12 0.31 -0.08
N ASP A 282 -5.74 -0.91 -0.51
CA ASP A 282 -5.19 -1.16 -1.85
C ASP A 282 -6.23 -0.85 -2.94
N MET A 283 -7.47 -1.31 -2.79
CA MET A 283 -8.57 -0.99 -3.71
C MET A 283 -8.84 0.52 -3.81
N SER A 284 -8.86 1.23 -2.67
CA SER A 284 -9.09 2.68 -2.64
C SER A 284 -8.00 3.47 -3.39
N LEU A 285 -6.76 2.96 -3.44
CA LEU A 285 -5.64 3.61 -4.14
C LEU A 285 -5.68 3.34 -5.65
N VAL A 286 -6.07 2.13 -6.06
CA VAL A 286 -6.19 1.75 -7.48
C VAL A 286 -7.28 2.57 -8.18
N GLU A 287 -8.39 2.87 -7.50
CA GLU A 287 -9.50 3.62 -8.09
C GLU A 287 -9.29 5.14 -8.14
N GLY A 288 -8.25 5.68 -7.48
CA GLY A 288 -7.96 7.13 -7.46
C GLY A 288 -9.05 7.98 -6.79
N LYS A 289 -9.92 7.37 -5.97
CA LYS A 289 -11.10 8.01 -5.35
C LYS A 289 -10.87 8.59 -3.95
N GLY A 290 -9.69 8.41 -3.36
CA GLY A 290 -9.28 9.00 -2.08
C GLY A 290 -7.92 9.68 -2.19
N GLY A 291 -7.70 10.76 -1.43
CA GLY A 291 -6.36 11.32 -1.29
C GLY A 291 -5.45 10.27 -0.67
N THR A 292 -4.35 9.91 -1.34
CA THR A 292 -3.44 8.82 -0.93
C THR A 292 -2.93 8.99 0.51
N ALA A 293 -2.74 10.24 0.93
CA ALA A 293 -2.38 10.64 2.29
C ALA A 293 -3.46 10.33 3.36
N GLU A 294 -4.74 10.46 2.99
CA GLU A 294 -5.87 10.24 3.90
C GLU A 294 -6.08 8.75 4.15
N VAL A 295 -6.05 7.94 3.08
CA VAL A 295 -6.10 6.47 3.16
C VAL A 295 -4.95 5.94 4.02
N ALA A 296 -3.74 6.46 3.80
CA ALA A 296 -2.54 6.14 4.57
C ALA A 296 -2.67 6.41 6.08
N SER A 297 -3.15 7.61 6.46
CA SER A 297 -3.33 7.99 7.87
C SER A 297 -4.37 7.10 8.56
N ILE A 298 -5.52 6.89 7.94
CA ILE A 298 -6.60 6.06 8.50
C ILE A 298 -6.12 4.61 8.66
N LEU A 299 -5.44 4.06 7.66
CA LEU A 299 -4.87 2.71 7.72
C LEU A 299 -3.91 2.55 8.91
N LEU A 300 -2.99 3.50 9.13
CA LEU A 300 -2.04 3.45 10.24
C LEU A 300 -2.74 3.52 11.61
N LYS A 301 -3.82 4.30 11.75
CA LYS A 301 -4.60 4.38 13.00
C LYS A 301 -5.37 3.10 13.29
N ILE A 302 -6.00 2.50 12.28
CA ILE A 302 -6.67 1.20 12.41
C ILE A 302 -5.68 0.13 12.84
N ILE A 303 -4.53 0.09 12.18
CA ILE A 303 -3.41 -0.78 12.53
C ILE A 303 -3.03 -0.60 14.01
N GLU A 304 -2.82 0.65 14.45
CA GLU A 304 -2.46 0.96 15.83
C GLU A 304 -3.52 0.49 16.83
N GLY A 305 -4.81 0.70 16.51
CA GLY A 305 -5.94 0.27 17.33
C GLY A 305 -6.08 -1.25 17.43
N LEU A 306 -6.02 -1.97 16.30
CA LEU A 306 -6.08 -3.44 16.27
C LEU A 306 -4.90 -4.08 17.02
N VAL A 307 -3.73 -3.48 16.89
CA VAL A 307 -2.51 -3.92 17.57
C VAL A 307 -2.61 -3.67 19.08
N SER A 308 -3.16 -2.52 19.48
CA SER A 308 -3.40 -2.22 20.90
C SER A 308 -4.42 -3.17 21.51
N ALA A 309 -5.42 -3.59 20.74
CA ALA A 309 -6.42 -4.58 21.16
C ALA A 309 -5.86 -6.01 21.27
N LEU A 310 -4.65 -6.28 20.76
CA LEU A 310 -4.05 -7.62 20.80
C LEU A 310 -3.60 -8.00 22.21
N VAL A 311 -3.11 -7.05 23.01
CA VAL A 311 -2.48 -7.32 24.30
C VAL A 311 -3.01 -6.41 25.39
N GLU A 312 -3.42 -7.01 26.50
CA GLU A 312 -3.78 -6.32 27.74
C GLU A 312 -2.60 -6.38 28.73
N PRO A 313 -2.31 -5.30 29.49
CA PRO A 313 -1.33 -5.36 30.57
C PRO A 313 -1.85 -6.24 31.72
N THR A 314 -1.25 -7.42 31.91
CA THR A 314 -1.51 -8.31 33.05
C THR A 314 -0.46 -8.12 34.16
N GLU A 315 -0.70 -8.65 35.37
CA GLU A 315 0.14 -8.45 36.57
C GLU A 315 1.62 -8.86 36.42
N THR A 316 1.97 -9.69 35.42
CA THR A 316 3.32 -10.24 35.26
C THR A 316 3.96 -9.85 33.92
N GLN A 317 3.58 -10.51 32.82
CA GLN A 317 4.06 -10.21 31.46
C GLN A 317 3.18 -10.95 30.44
N ALA A 318 2.81 -10.30 29.34
CA ALA A 318 2.09 -10.93 28.23
C ALA A 318 2.82 -10.71 26.90
N ASN A 319 3.13 -11.79 26.19
CA ASN A 319 3.75 -11.76 24.86
C ASN A 319 2.78 -12.38 23.85
N LYS A 320 2.45 -11.66 22.78
CA LYS A 320 1.70 -12.21 21.64
C LYS A 320 2.37 -11.87 20.33
N SER A 321 2.21 -12.74 19.34
CA SER A 321 2.71 -12.48 18.00
C SER A 321 1.73 -12.94 16.94
N VAL A 322 1.53 -12.12 15.92
CA VAL A 322 0.73 -12.46 14.74
C VAL A 322 1.66 -12.52 13.54
N LYS A 323 1.62 -13.61 12.78
CA LYS A 323 2.42 -13.79 11.57
C LYS A 323 1.53 -14.04 10.37
N THR A 324 1.76 -13.26 9.31
CA THR A 324 1.12 -13.41 8.00
C THR A 324 2.21 -13.33 6.91
N PRO A 325 1.94 -13.71 5.66
CA PRO A 325 2.92 -13.62 4.57
C PRO A 325 3.43 -12.19 4.31
N THR A 326 2.61 -11.18 4.57
CA THR A 326 2.91 -9.76 4.30
C THR A 326 3.33 -9.00 5.55
N MET A 327 3.14 -9.55 6.75
CA MET A 327 3.26 -8.78 7.99
C MET A 327 3.53 -9.65 9.23
N GLU A 328 4.35 -9.15 10.15
CA GLU A 328 4.60 -9.77 11.46
C GLU A 328 4.43 -8.73 12.57
N ILE A 329 3.59 -9.02 13.56
CA ILE A 329 3.39 -8.22 14.77
C ILE A 329 3.96 -9.01 15.95
N SER A 330 4.71 -8.33 16.80
CA SER A 330 5.13 -8.84 18.10
C SER A 330 4.84 -7.81 19.18
N ALA A 331 4.01 -8.18 20.14
CA ALA A 331 3.51 -7.31 21.20
C ALA A 331 3.95 -7.84 22.57
N VAL A 332 4.41 -6.93 23.43
CA VAL A 332 4.84 -7.21 24.80
C VAL A 332 4.17 -6.22 25.75
N ALA A 333 3.54 -6.73 26.81
CA ALA A 333 2.97 -5.92 27.88
C ALA A 333 3.54 -6.31 29.24
N ILE A 334 3.72 -5.32 30.11
CA ILE A 334 4.19 -5.46 31.48
C ILE A 334 3.23 -4.75 32.46
N GLY A 335 3.01 -5.36 33.61
CA GLY A 335 2.14 -4.84 34.67
C GLY A 335 2.89 -4.13 35.81
N PRO A 336 2.14 -3.57 36.78
CA PRO A 336 2.64 -2.81 37.94
C PRO A 336 3.67 -3.53 38.82
N GLU A 337 3.62 -4.87 38.86
CA GLU A 337 4.46 -5.70 39.73
C GLU A 337 5.62 -6.38 38.97
N ALA A 338 5.82 -6.07 37.70
CA ALA A 338 6.86 -6.68 36.87
C ALA A 338 8.27 -6.21 37.28
N ASN A 339 9.08 -7.12 37.83
CA ASN A 339 10.47 -6.84 38.21
C ASN A 339 11.41 -7.18 37.04
N MET A 340 11.78 -6.18 36.24
CA MET A 340 12.63 -6.40 35.05
C MET A 340 14.08 -5.97 35.29
N THR A 341 14.97 -6.96 35.40
CA THR A 341 16.43 -6.76 35.38
C THR A 341 17.04 -6.84 33.98
N GLU A 342 16.31 -7.36 32.97
CA GLU A 342 16.73 -7.48 31.57
C GLU A 342 15.76 -6.75 30.63
N MET A 343 16.29 -6.05 29.62
CA MET A 343 15.49 -5.36 28.58
C MET A 343 15.09 -6.36 27.49
N PRO A 344 13.81 -6.74 27.34
CA PRO A 344 13.37 -7.64 26.29
C PRO A 344 13.46 -6.92 24.95
N ALA A 345 14.21 -7.50 24.03
CA ALA A 345 14.18 -7.10 22.64
C ALA A 345 12.87 -7.61 22.01
N ILE A 346 12.06 -6.71 21.46
CA ILE A 346 10.87 -7.08 20.68
C ILE A 346 11.33 -7.30 19.24
N LEU A 347 11.01 -8.46 18.65
CA LEU A 347 11.42 -8.80 17.29
C LEU A 347 10.21 -8.96 16.36
N ALA A 348 10.26 -8.32 15.20
CA ALA A 348 9.27 -8.51 14.12
C ALA A 348 9.97 -8.54 12.77
N LYS A 349 9.89 -9.67 12.05
CA LYS A 349 10.49 -9.90 10.72
C LYS A 349 11.98 -9.56 10.65
N GLY A 350 12.72 -9.92 11.70
CA GLY A 350 14.14 -9.63 11.84
C GLY A 350 14.45 -8.24 12.42
N ASN A 351 13.55 -7.26 12.32
CA ASN A 351 13.70 -5.95 12.98
C ASN A 351 13.60 -6.10 14.49
N MET A 352 14.35 -5.27 15.22
CA MET A 352 14.46 -5.35 16.67
C MET A 352 14.24 -3.98 17.30
N MET A 353 13.46 -3.92 18.37
CA MET A 353 13.32 -2.73 19.18
C MET A 353 13.66 -3.03 20.63
N ALA A 354 14.51 -2.20 21.23
CA ALA A 354 14.83 -2.25 22.65
C ALA A 354 14.15 -1.07 23.36
N VAL A 355 13.06 -1.35 24.07
CA VAL A 355 12.33 -0.34 24.86
C VAL A 355 12.54 -0.62 26.34
N ASN A 356 12.93 0.40 27.10
CA ASN A 356 12.96 0.33 28.56
C ASN A 356 11.53 0.48 29.11
N LEU A 357 10.74 -0.59 28.98
CA LEU A 357 9.35 -0.63 29.43
C LEU A 357 9.21 -0.31 30.93
N ALA A 358 10.20 -0.67 31.76
CA ALA A 358 10.20 -0.35 33.19
C ALA A 358 10.30 1.17 33.47
N ALA A 359 11.06 1.92 32.67
CA ALA A 359 11.11 3.38 32.77
C ALA A 359 9.78 4.02 32.32
N VAL A 360 9.14 3.47 31.29
CA VAL A 360 7.82 3.91 30.82
C VAL A 360 6.73 3.62 31.85
N ALA A 361 6.74 2.44 32.47
CA ALA A 361 5.79 2.01 33.49
C ALA A 361 5.82 2.88 34.76
N LYS A 362 7.02 3.35 35.17
CA LYS A 362 7.18 4.28 36.31
C LYS A 362 6.42 5.59 36.14
N ASN A 363 6.26 6.06 34.90
CA ASN A 363 5.54 7.29 34.59
C ASN A 363 4.04 7.05 34.31
N ASN A 364 3.59 5.78 34.16
CA ASN A 364 2.24 5.40 33.73
C ASN A 364 1.58 4.41 34.70
N ASN A 365 1.48 4.78 35.98
CA ASN A 365 0.72 4.04 37.00
C ASN A 365 1.12 2.54 37.16
N GLY A 366 2.35 2.18 36.78
CA GLY A 366 2.91 0.84 36.93
C GLY A 366 2.81 -0.06 35.69
N SER A 367 1.97 0.22 34.70
CA SER A 367 1.80 -0.63 33.51
C SER A 367 2.39 0.02 32.26
N ALA A 368 3.03 -0.77 31.40
CA ALA A 368 3.46 -0.33 30.08
C ALA A 368 3.31 -1.46 29.07
N SER A 369 2.98 -1.14 27.83
CA SER A 369 2.94 -2.10 26.74
C SER A 369 3.67 -1.50 25.57
N ALA A 370 4.47 -2.29 24.85
CA ALA A 370 5.10 -1.88 23.61
C ALA A 370 4.81 -2.94 22.56
N VAL A 371 4.44 -2.47 21.38
CA VAL A 371 4.25 -3.36 20.24
C VAL A 371 5.21 -2.96 19.15
N LEU A 372 5.89 -3.95 18.56
CA LEU A 372 6.66 -3.78 17.34
C LEU A 372 5.93 -4.51 16.21
N MET A 373 5.54 -3.76 15.21
CA MET A 373 4.93 -4.28 14.00
C MET A 373 5.82 -4.02 12.80
N SER A 374 5.99 -5.01 11.93
CA SER A 374 6.73 -4.90 10.67
C SER A 374 5.84 -5.27 9.51
N VAL A 375 5.63 -4.35 8.57
CA VAL A 375 4.73 -4.53 7.43
C VAL A 375 5.49 -4.44 6.11
N ASN A 376 5.28 -5.43 5.25
CA ASN A 376 5.78 -5.43 3.88
C ASN A 376 4.74 -4.83 2.93
N GLY A 377 5.15 -4.04 1.94
CA GLY A 377 4.28 -3.60 0.84
C GLY A 377 3.50 -2.32 1.09
N MET A 378 3.53 -1.73 2.29
CA MET A 378 2.91 -0.42 2.56
C MET A 378 3.62 0.75 1.85
N GLU A 379 4.78 0.52 1.22
CA GLU A 379 5.45 1.49 0.35
C GLU A 379 4.55 2.05 -0.76
N LYS A 380 3.57 1.27 -1.26
CA LYS A 380 2.64 1.72 -2.31
C LYS A 380 1.47 2.55 -1.78
N VAL A 381 1.11 2.35 -0.51
CA VAL A 381 0.00 3.04 0.16
C VAL A 381 0.46 4.40 0.69
N LEU A 382 1.66 4.45 1.26
CA LEU A 382 2.29 5.67 1.76
C LEU A 382 3.00 6.49 0.65
N SER A 383 2.88 6.11 -0.63
CA SER A 383 3.55 6.76 -1.76
C SER A 383 2.61 7.03 -2.93
N PRO A 384 2.40 8.32 -3.26
CA PRO A 384 2.91 8.76 -4.55
C PRO A 384 3.57 10.15 -4.57
N SER A 385 3.38 11.01 -3.56
CA SER A 385 3.79 12.43 -3.61
C SER A 385 5.04 12.79 -2.81
N PHE A 386 5.54 11.91 -1.93
CA PHE A 386 6.65 12.25 -1.03
C PHE A 386 8.04 12.19 -1.70
N PHE A 387 8.18 11.39 -2.75
CA PHE A 387 9.44 11.22 -3.48
C PHE A 387 9.54 12.08 -4.74
N GLU A 388 8.64 13.05 -4.91
CA GLU A 388 8.69 14.03 -6.01
C GLU A 388 9.68 15.19 -5.74
N SER A 389 10.55 15.06 -4.73
CA SER A 389 11.72 15.94 -4.61
C SER A 389 12.90 15.33 -5.34
N GLU A 390 13.67 16.18 -6.02
CA GLU A 390 14.67 15.89 -7.08
C GLU A 390 15.85 14.96 -6.70
N ASN A 391 15.84 14.30 -5.54
CA ASN A 391 16.79 13.26 -5.18
C ASN A 391 16.07 11.89 -5.16
N VAL A 392 16.67 10.86 -5.77
CA VAL A 392 16.17 9.48 -5.72
C VAL A 392 16.25 8.98 -4.28
N THR A 393 15.23 9.33 -3.50
CA THR A 393 14.95 8.81 -2.17
C THR A 393 14.01 7.62 -2.34
N GLU A 394 14.48 6.43 -1.97
CA GLU A 394 13.67 5.21 -1.98
C GLU A 394 13.45 4.71 -0.54
N MET A 395 12.29 4.11 -0.29
CA MET A 395 12.06 3.40 0.96
C MET A 395 12.96 2.16 1.02
N TYR A 396 13.81 2.10 2.03
CA TYR A 396 14.91 1.13 2.11
C TYR A 396 14.70 0.03 3.16
N SER A 397 13.64 0.16 3.96
CA SER A 397 13.22 -0.83 4.95
C SER A 397 11.75 -1.21 4.81
N ASP A 398 11.32 -2.23 5.56
CA ASP A 398 9.91 -2.35 5.93
C ASP A 398 9.51 -1.20 6.86
N ILE A 399 8.22 -0.87 6.88
CA ILE A 399 7.69 0.12 7.82
C ILE A 399 7.53 -0.57 9.17
N ILE A 400 8.09 0.06 10.20
CA ILE A 400 7.96 -0.42 11.56
C ILE A 400 7.06 0.52 12.35
N THR A 401 6.15 -0.03 13.14
CA THR A 401 5.30 0.79 14.02
C THR A 401 5.58 0.39 15.45
N ALA A 402 5.78 1.39 16.29
CA ALA A 402 5.80 1.22 17.72
C ALA A 402 4.87 2.19 18.41
N THR A 403 4.03 1.64 19.27
CA THR A 403 3.06 2.40 20.06
C THR A 403 3.08 1.89 21.51
N LEU A 404 2.65 2.77 22.41
CA LEU A 404 2.33 2.43 23.79
C LEU A 404 0.80 2.40 23.93
N PRO A 405 0.18 1.21 23.91
CA PRO A 405 -1.23 1.06 24.18
C PRO A 405 -1.64 1.81 25.45
N LYS A 406 -2.80 2.50 25.39
CA LYS A 406 -3.46 3.15 26.54
C LYS A 406 -2.77 4.41 27.12
N THR A 407 -1.77 4.98 26.45
CA THR A 407 -1.10 6.21 26.92
C THR A 407 -1.20 7.34 25.89
N LYS A 408 -1.58 8.55 26.34
CA LYS A 408 -1.72 9.74 25.48
C LYS A 408 -0.38 10.46 25.20
N HIS A 409 0.68 10.10 25.93
CA HIS A 409 1.99 10.74 25.80
C HIS A 409 2.88 9.94 24.84
N LYS A 410 3.16 10.52 23.67
CA LYS A 410 4.08 9.95 22.66
C LYS A 410 5.55 10.23 22.96
N GLU A 411 5.85 11.16 23.86
CA GLU A 411 7.21 11.57 24.23
C GLU A 411 7.79 10.66 25.31
N LEU A 412 9.02 10.22 25.09
CA LEU A 412 9.73 9.32 25.99
C LEU A 412 10.75 10.09 26.85
N PRO A 413 10.97 9.67 28.11
CA PRO A 413 11.98 10.27 28.99
C PRO A 413 13.42 9.99 28.53
N GLU A 414 13.64 8.89 27.80
CA GLU A 414 14.92 8.53 27.18
C GLU A 414 14.67 8.10 25.71
N PRO A 415 15.61 8.39 24.78
CA PRO A 415 15.47 7.95 23.39
C PRO A 415 15.42 6.42 23.28
N VAL A 416 14.51 5.91 22.46
CA VAL A 416 14.42 4.47 22.13
C VAL A 416 15.27 4.17 20.91
N ASN A 417 16.08 3.11 21.02
CA ASN A 417 16.90 2.61 19.94
C ASN A 417 16.22 1.41 19.28
N PHE A 418 16.12 1.46 17.96
CA PHE A 418 15.59 0.35 17.17
C PHE A 418 16.49 0.05 15.97
N THR A 419 16.62 -1.24 15.69
CA THR A 419 17.42 -1.79 14.59
C THR A 419 16.49 -2.17 13.46
N VAL A 420 16.68 -1.54 12.31
CA VAL A 420 15.91 -1.79 11.09
C VAL A 420 16.80 -2.42 10.05
N PHE A 421 16.39 -3.54 9.50
CA PHE A 421 17.11 -4.27 8.45
C PHE A 421 16.80 -3.71 7.07
N HIS A 422 17.83 -3.65 6.24
CA HIS A 422 17.74 -3.15 4.87
C HIS A 422 17.10 -4.20 3.96
N LYS A 423 16.19 -3.77 3.06
CA LYS A 423 15.60 -4.66 2.04
C LYS A 423 16.63 -5.14 1.01
N LYS A 424 17.71 -4.38 0.82
CA LYS A 424 18.81 -4.65 -0.13
C LYS A 424 20.16 -4.35 0.55
N LYS A 425 21.25 -4.90 0.01
CA LYS A 425 22.61 -4.54 0.49
C LYS A 425 23.01 -3.15 0.01
N PHE A 426 23.58 -2.39 0.92
CA PHE A 426 23.93 -0.99 0.72
C PHE A 426 25.44 -0.78 0.52
N GLN A 427 25.86 0.05 -0.45
CA GLN A 427 27.28 0.36 -0.71
C GLN A 427 27.65 1.82 -0.45
N ALA A 428 26.81 2.81 -0.84
CA ALA A 428 27.06 4.25 -0.65
C ALA A 428 25.77 5.10 -0.78
N GLY A 429 25.64 6.17 0.02
CA GLY A 429 24.45 7.05 0.12
C GLY A 429 24.16 7.52 1.55
N LEU A 430 23.12 8.34 1.74
CA LEU A 430 22.69 8.80 3.06
C LEU A 430 21.43 8.05 3.49
N VAL A 431 21.51 7.27 4.57
CA VAL A 431 20.35 6.63 5.20
C VAL A 431 19.78 7.57 6.25
N THR A 432 18.49 7.87 6.14
CA THR A 432 17.78 8.77 7.05
C THR A 432 16.66 8.01 7.75
N CYS A 433 16.66 8.08 9.09
CA CYS A 433 15.56 7.60 9.91
C CYS A 433 14.42 8.62 9.89
N VAL A 434 13.23 8.23 9.45
CA VAL A 434 12.06 9.10 9.40
C VAL A 434 10.89 8.50 10.16
N TYR A 435 9.97 9.35 10.59
CA TYR A 435 8.70 8.95 11.17
C TYR A 435 7.53 9.62 10.45
N TRP A 436 6.36 8.99 10.51
CA TRP A 436 5.13 9.52 9.93
C TRP A 436 4.53 10.57 10.87
N GLN A 437 4.45 11.82 10.41
CA GLN A 437 3.91 12.96 11.17
C GLN A 437 2.58 13.43 10.58
N GLU A 438 1.58 13.60 11.45
CA GLU A 438 0.26 14.15 11.12
C GLU A 438 0.11 15.55 11.74
N GLN A 439 -0.03 16.57 10.89
CA GLN A 439 -0.22 17.95 11.32
C GLN A 439 -1.47 18.55 10.66
N GLY A 440 -2.62 18.40 11.32
CA GLY A 440 -3.90 18.88 10.79
C GLY A 440 -4.39 18.04 9.61
N LYS A 441 -4.48 18.63 8.41
CA LYS A 441 -4.86 17.92 7.17
C LYS A 441 -3.66 17.51 6.31
N GLU A 442 -2.43 17.87 6.70
CA GLU A 442 -1.21 17.52 5.98
C GLU A 442 -0.45 16.41 6.72
N THR A 443 -0.06 15.37 5.99
CA THR A 443 0.72 14.24 6.51
C THR A 443 2.03 14.13 5.73
N HIS A 444 3.15 14.01 6.44
CA HIS A 444 4.47 13.94 5.82
C HIS A 444 5.44 13.07 6.63
N TRP A 445 6.50 12.58 5.98
CA TRP A 445 7.64 12.02 6.71
C TRP A 445 8.48 13.14 7.31
N SER A 446 8.81 13.02 8.59
CA SER A 446 9.64 13.97 9.32
C SER A 446 10.86 13.29 9.93
N VAL A 447 11.92 14.06 10.15
CA VAL A 447 13.16 13.65 10.81
C VAL A 447 13.24 14.15 12.25
N ASP A 448 12.30 14.99 12.67
CA ASP A 448 12.36 15.69 13.96
C ASP A 448 12.36 14.71 15.14
N GLY A 449 13.40 14.78 15.96
CA GLY A 449 13.55 13.91 17.13
C GLY A 449 14.01 12.48 16.82
N CYS A 450 14.40 12.19 15.57
CA CYS A 450 14.94 10.90 15.13
C CYS A 450 16.32 11.06 14.48
N THR A 451 17.28 10.22 14.85
CA THR A 451 18.64 10.25 14.27
C THR A 451 19.16 8.84 14.01
N ALA A 452 19.94 8.66 12.94
CA ALA A 452 20.66 7.41 12.68
C ALA A 452 21.93 7.39 13.54
N SER A 453 22.02 6.47 14.50
CA SER A 453 23.18 6.34 15.39
C SER A 453 24.28 5.47 14.79
N PHE A 454 23.89 4.44 14.02
CA PHE A 454 24.80 3.54 13.34
C PHE A 454 24.14 2.97 12.08
N SER A 455 24.91 2.81 10.99
CA SER A 455 24.44 2.17 9.76
C SER A 455 25.55 1.32 9.16
N ASN A 456 25.21 0.14 8.67
CA ASN A 456 26.11 -0.75 7.92
C ASN A 456 25.43 -1.25 6.62
N GLU A 457 25.98 -2.26 5.96
CA GLU A 457 25.43 -2.77 4.69
C GLU A 457 24.04 -3.44 4.84
N ASN A 458 23.71 -3.96 6.02
CA ASN A 458 22.55 -4.83 6.26
C ASN A 458 21.50 -4.23 7.21
N HIS A 459 21.87 -3.30 8.09
CA HIS A 459 20.96 -2.68 9.06
C HIS A 459 21.40 -1.27 9.47
N THR A 460 20.41 -0.50 9.92
CA THR A 460 20.58 0.81 10.54
C THR A 460 19.95 0.80 11.92
N VAL A 461 20.65 1.39 12.89
CA VAL A 461 20.14 1.68 14.23
C VAL A 461 19.70 3.13 14.27
N CYS A 462 18.42 3.35 14.56
CA CYS A 462 17.84 4.66 14.73
C CYS A 462 17.57 4.93 16.21
N SER A 463 17.75 6.17 16.63
CA SER A 463 17.46 6.66 17.98
C SER A 463 16.42 7.76 17.89
N CYS A 464 15.24 7.55 18.50
CA CYS A 464 14.12 8.48 18.45
C CYS A 464 13.58 8.83 19.84
N THR A 465 13.14 10.07 20.04
CA THR A 465 12.61 10.58 21.32
C THR A 465 11.11 10.33 21.55
N HIS A 466 10.45 9.68 20.59
CA HIS A 466 9.02 9.41 20.61
C HIS A 466 8.72 8.05 19.99
N LEU A 467 7.49 7.55 20.18
CA LEU A 467 7.00 6.32 19.54
C LEU A 467 5.96 6.66 18.48
N SER A 468 6.14 6.10 17.27
CA SER A 468 5.30 6.33 16.09
C SER A 468 5.52 5.22 15.06
N THR A 469 5.11 5.49 13.82
CA THR A 469 5.45 4.71 12.62
C THR A 469 6.75 5.23 12.01
N PHE A 470 7.76 4.38 11.88
CA PHE A 470 9.09 4.70 11.35
C PHE A 470 9.42 3.96 10.06
N ALA A 471 10.32 4.54 9.28
CA ALA A 471 10.92 3.91 8.10
C ALA A 471 12.36 4.39 7.88
N LEU A 472 13.12 3.66 7.07
CA LEU A 472 14.40 4.12 6.52
C LEU A 472 14.19 4.64 5.10
N LEU A 473 14.63 5.88 4.87
CA LEU A 473 14.79 6.40 3.52
C LEU A 473 16.26 6.34 3.13
N LEU A 474 16.52 5.82 1.93
CA LEU A 474 17.83 5.91 1.32
C LEU A 474 17.83 7.02 0.29
N GLN A 475 18.61 8.06 0.55
CA GLN A 475 18.98 9.02 -0.48
C GLN A 475 20.23 8.50 -1.18
N THR A 476 20.06 8.00 -2.40
CA THR A 476 21.21 7.71 -3.26
C THR A 476 21.82 9.02 -3.72
N GLU A 477 23.09 9.27 -3.38
CA GLU A 477 23.90 10.17 -4.19
C GLU A 477 24.02 9.51 -5.57
N GLU A 478 23.57 10.17 -6.64
CA GLU A 478 23.70 9.66 -8.00
C GLU A 478 25.20 9.55 -8.38
N GLN A 479 25.89 8.48 -7.95
CA GLN A 479 27.24 8.15 -8.46
C GLN A 479 27.21 7.51 -9.86
N LYS A 480 26.15 7.77 -10.65
CA LYS A 480 26.04 7.34 -12.04
C LYS A 480 25.40 8.42 -12.92
N LYS A 481 25.95 9.63 -12.84
CA LYS A 481 25.62 10.76 -13.74
C LYS A 481 26.79 11.71 -14.01
N ASP A 482 28.01 11.43 -13.57
CA ASP A 482 29.13 12.37 -13.69
C ASP A 482 29.90 12.31 -15.03
N GLU A 483 29.87 11.20 -15.76
CA GLU A 483 30.54 11.16 -17.09
C GLU A 483 29.67 11.72 -18.23
N ASP A 484 28.33 11.56 -18.16
CA ASP A 484 27.45 12.02 -19.25
C ASP A 484 26.92 13.45 -19.06
N ASN A 485 26.68 13.94 -17.82
CA ASN A 485 26.28 15.34 -17.60
C ASN A 485 27.43 16.31 -17.87
N SER A 486 28.68 15.94 -17.54
CA SER A 486 29.83 16.80 -17.80
C SER A 486 30.05 17.03 -19.30
N LEU A 487 29.90 15.98 -20.13
CA LEU A 487 29.94 16.13 -21.58
C LEU A 487 28.76 16.96 -22.11
N LEU A 488 27.55 16.74 -21.60
CA LEU A 488 26.35 17.47 -22.01
C LEU A 488 26.45 18.97 -21.70
N GLU A 489 26.94 19.32 -20.51
CA GLU A 489 27.18 20.71 -20.09
C GLU A 489 28.26 21.38 -20.94
N VAL A 490 29.37 20.69 -21.22
CA VAL A 490 30.43 21.18 -22.10
C VAL A 490 29.91 21.39 -23.52
N VAL A 491 29.15 20.44 -24.07
CA VAL A 491 28.55 20.55 -25.41
C VAL A 491 27.57 21.73 -25.47
N ASN A 492 26.72 21.89 -24.45
CA ASN A 492 25.79 23.01 -24.36
C ASN A 492 26.53 24.36 -24.28
N LEU A 493 27.52 24.48 -23.40
CA LEU A 493 28.35 25.68 -23.24
C LEU A 493 29.04 26.09 -24.55
N VAL A 494 29.70 25.14 -25.22
CA VAL A 494 30.41 25.41 -26.48
C VAL A 494 29.44 25.78 -27.59
N CYS A 495 28.37 25.00 -27.78
CA CYS A 495 27.39 25.24 -28.85
C CYS A 495 26.66 26.57 -28.67
N MET A 496 26.23 26.89 -27.46
CA MET A 496 25.57 28.17 -27.16
C MET A 496 26.51 29.35 -27.32
N SER A 497 27.78 29.24 -26.91
CA SER A 497 28.78 30.30 -27.08
C SER A 497 29.00 30.64 -28.55
N VAL A 498 29.14 29.60 -29.40
CA VAL A 498 29.25 29.78 -30.86
C VAL A 498 27.97 30.42 -31.43
N GLY A 499 26.79 29.92 -31.03
CA GLY A 499 25.50 30.47 -31.46
C GLY A 499 25.33 31.96 -31.10
N LEU A 500 25.71 32.35 -29.88
CA LEU A 500 25.67 33.74 -29.40
C LEU A 500 26.63 34.65 -30.19
N ALA A 501 27.82 34.18 -30.54
CA ALA A 501 28.76 34.94 -31.37
C ALA A 501 28.16 35.24 -32.75
N PHE A 502 27.56 34.26 -33.42
CA PHE A 502 26.91 34.46 -34.72
C PHE A 502 25.63 35.30 -34.62
N LEU A 503 24.85 35.20 -33.55
CA LEU A 503 23.73 36.11 -33.30
C LEU A 503 24.21 37.55 -33.12
N THR A 504 25.32 37.75 -32.41
CA THR A 504 25.94 39.07 -32.24
C THR A 504 26.35 39.65 -33.59
N LEU A 505 27.04 38.88 -34.42
CA LEU A 505 27.40 39.30 -35.78
C LEU A 505 26.17 39.63 -36.63
N THR A 506 25.10 38.83 -36.52
CA THR A 506 23.83 39.06 -37.23
C THR A 506 23.17 40.37 -36.80
N ILE A 507 23.06 40.60 -35.49
CA ILE A 507 22.48 41.83 -34.92
C ILE A 507 23.29 43.04 -35.37
N LEU A 508 24.62 43.00 -35.24
CA LEU A 508 25.50 44.08 -35.68
C LEU A 508 25.31 44.39 -37.17
N THR A 509 25.22 43.35 -38.00
CA THR A 509 25.03 43.50 -39.45
C THR A 509 23.73 44.21 -39.79
N PHE A 510 22.61 43.79 -39.18
CA PHE A 510 21.31 44.40 -39.43
C PHE A 510 21.17 45.78 -38.80
N LEU A 511 21.87 46.09 -37.71
CA LEU A 511 21.94 47.43 -37.14
C LEU A 511 22.74 48.39 -38.03
N LEU A 512 23.91 47.97 -38.51
CA LEU A 512 24.77 48.77 -39.40
C LEU A 512 24.08 49.09 -40.73
N PHE A 513 23.35 48.14 -41.30
CA PHE A 513 22.70 48.30 -42.60
C PHE A 513 21.21 48.65 -42.51
N ARG A 514 20.73 49.03 -41.31
CA ARG A 514 19.31 49.37 -41.05
C ARG A 514 18.79 50.51 -41.91
N TRP A 515 19.67 51.41 -42.35
CA TRP A 515 19.31 52.57 -43.16
C TRP A 515 19.11 52.26 -44.64
N ASN A 516 19.53 51.07 -45.12
CA ASN A 516 19.29 50.70 -46.51
C ASN A 516 17.84 50.17 -46.65
N PRO A 517 16.93 50.90 -47.35
CA PRO A 517 15.54 50.51 -47.47
C PRO A 517 15.33 49.22 -48.27
N LYS A 518 16.33 48.78 -49.06
CA LYS A 518 16.31 47.48 -49.76
C LYS A 518 16.45 46.29 -48.82
N ILE A 519 16.93 46.53 -47.59
CA ILE A 519 17.21 45.52 -46.58
C ILE A 519 16.17 45.66 -45.45
N ASN A 520 14.92 45.26 -45.72
CA ASN A 520 13.86 45.26 -44.69
C ASN A 520 13.96 44.01 -43.80
N ASN A 521 14.72 44.15 -42.70
CA ASN A 521 15.02 43.06 -41.78
C ASN A 521 14.47 43.28 -40.35
N THR A 522 13.42 44.08 -40.20
CA THR A 522 12.88 44.45 -38.87
C THR A 522 12.48 43.22 -38.05
N ALA A 523 11.64 42.33 -38.59
CA ALA A 523 11.19 41.13 -37.88
C ALA A 523 12.35 40.18 -37.53
N ARG A 524 13.32 40.03 -38.44
CA ARG A 524 14.51 39.19 -38.23
C ARG A 524 15.43 39.76 -37.16
N LEU A 525 15.63 41.07 -37.14
CA LEU A 525 16.42 41.74 -36.11
C LEU A 525 15.81 41.47 -34.72
N HIS A 526 14.50 41.65 -34.58
CA HIS A 526 13.82 41.39 -33.31
C HIS A 526 13.83 39.90 -32.92
N LEU A 527 13.68 38.97 -33.88
CA LEU A 527 13.88 37.54 -33.66
C LEU A 527 15.29 37.25 -33.12
N SER A 528 16.33 37.80 -33.77
CA SER A 528 17.72 37.61 -33.34
C SER A 528 18.01 38.22 -31.96
N ILE A 529 17.43 39.38 -31.64
CA ILE A 529 17.56 40.00 -30.31
C ILE A 529 16.89 39.13 -29.24
N SER A 530 15.65 38.67 -29.47
CA SER A 530 14.94 37.82 -28.51
C SER A 530 15.67 36.49 -28.28
N LEU A 531 16.18 35.84 -29.35
CA LEU A 531 16.98 34.62 -29.23
C LEU A 531 18.32 34.86 -28.52
N PHE A 532 19.00 35.97 -28.81
CA PHE A 532 20.25 36.33 -28.15
C PHE A 532 20.05 36.52 -26.64
N LEU A 533 19.06 37.34 -26.25
CA LEU A 533 18.76 37.58 -24.84
C LEU A 533 18.30 36.29 -24.14
N GLY A 534 17.46 35.49 -24.80
CA GLY A 534 16.96 34.23 -24.26
C GLY A 534 18.08 33.22 -24.02
N HIS A 535 18.95 33.00 -25.01
CA HIS A 535 20.10 32.10 -24.86
C HIS A 535 21.14 32.62 -23.87
N LEU A 536 21.43 33.93 -23.85
CA LEU A 536 22.36 34.51 -22.88
C LEU A 536 21.85 34.32 -21.45
N LEU A 537 20.56 34.60 -21.22
CA LEU A 537 19.94 34.43 -19.92
C LEU A 537 19.85 32.95 -19.53
N PHE A 538 19.61 32.05 -20.48
CA PHE A 538 19.59 30.62 -20.22
C PHE A 538 20.98 30.13 -19.80
N LEU A 539 22.04 30.58 -20.49
CA LEU A 539 23.42 30.20 -20.20
C LEU A 539 23.91 30.68 -18.83
N VAL A 540 23.58 31.92 -18.45
CA VAL A 540 24.12 32.54 -17.22
C VAL A 540 23.18 32.38 -16.02
N GLY A 541 21.88 32.23 -16.27
CA GLY A 541 20.84 32.37 -15.24
C GLY A 541 20.15 31.07 -14.83
N VAL A 542 20.11 30.03 -15.65
CA VAL A 542 19.28 28.84 -15.37
C VAL A 542 19.69 28.10 -14.09
N SER A 543 20.97 28.16 -13.71
CA SER A 543 21.52 27.51 -12.52
C SER A 543 21.52 28.37 -11.26
N ARG A 544 20.97 29.60 -11.30
CA ARG A 544 20.98 30.54 -10.16
C ARG A 544 19.78 30.31 -9.22
N THR A 545 19.71 29.13 -8.60
CA THR A 545 18.57 28.71 -7.76
C THR A 545 18.63 29.18 -6.30
N GLU A 546 19.77 29.71 -5.85
CA GLU A 546 19.99 30.14 -4.46
C GLU A 546 18.97 31.16 -3.94
N ASN A 547 18.44 32.01 -4.82
CA ASN A 547 17.48 33.04 -4.45
C ASN A 547 16.18 32.84 -5.24
N ALA A 548 15.12 32.43 -4.54
CA ALA A 548 13.82 32.13 -5.12
C ALA A 548 13.24 33.29 -5.96
N VAL A 549 13.43 34.54 -5.53
CA VAL A 549 12.94 35.73 -6.26
C VAL A 549 13.72 35.93 -7.55
N VAL A 550 15.05 35.82 -7.49
CA VAL A 550 15.92 35.94 -8.67
C VAL A 550 15.60 34.82 -9.66
N CYS A 551 15.41 33.60 -9.15
CA CYS A 551 15.08 32.44 -9.95
C CYS A 551 13.72 32.57 -10.64
N ALA A 552 12.71 33.08 -9.94
CA ALA A 552 11.39 33.37 -10.51
C ALA A 552 11.45 34.45 -11.60
N VAL A 553 12.23 35.52 -11.39
CA VAL A 553 12.42 36.58 -12.39
C VAL A 553 13.13 36.05 -13.64
N ILE A 554 14.17 35.23 -13.46
CA ILE A 554 14.87 34.57 -14.58
C ILE A 554 13.91 33.66 -15.35
N ALA A 555 13.17 32.79 -14.67
CA ALA A 555 12.19 31.89 -15.28
C ALA A 555 11.11 32.67 -16.05
N GLY A 556 10.58 33.74 -15.46
CA GLY A 556 9.59 34.62 -16.10
C GLY A 556 10.13 35.30 -17.35
N THR A 557 11.36 35.81 -17.28
CA THR A 557 12.02 36.49 -18.39
C THR A 557 12.35 35.50 -19.52
N LEU A 558 12.82 34.30 -19.20
CA LEU A 558 13.07 33.25 -20.19
C LEU A 558 11.76 32.80 -20.86
N HIS A 559 10.68 32.61 -20.10
CA HIS A 559 9.35 32.29 -20.63
C HIS A 559 8.90 33.35 -21.65
N PHE A 560 9.04 34.64 -21.30
CA PHE A 560 8.74 35.74 -22.20
C PHE A 560 9.61 35.77 -23.47
N LEU A 561 10.94 35.66 -23.33
CA LEU A 561 11.89 35.78 -24.44
C LEU A 561 11.75 34.65 -25.47
N PHE A 562 11.60 33.41 -25.00
CA PHE A 562 11.39 32.27 -25.90
C PHE A 562 10.01 32.32 -26.56
N LEU A 563 8.94 32.66 -25.82
CA LEU A 563 7.62 32.81 -26.45
C LEU A 563 7.62 33.96 -27.47
N SER A 564 8.35 35.05 -27.22
CA SER A 564 8.55 36.12 -28.19
C SER A 564 9.29 35.65 -29.45
N SER A 565 10.31 34.80 -29.33
CA SER A 565 11.02 34.29 -30.51
C SER A 565 10.10 33.46 -31.41
N PHE A 566 9.20 32.64 -30.83
CA PHE A 566 8.17 31.92 -31.59
C PHE A 566 7.19 32.85 -32.31
N VAL A 567 6.72 33.92 -31.65
CA VAL A 567 5.83 34.89 -32.31
C VAL A 567 6.55 35.62 -33.44
N TRP A 568 7.82 36.01 -33.26
CA TRP A 568 8.61 36.63 -34.33
C TRP A 568 8.86 35.68 -35.51
N MET A 569 9.05 34.39 -35.24
CA MET A 569 9.16 33.36 -36.27
C MET A 569 7.86 33.20 -37.07
N LEU A 570 6.70 33.27 -36.41
CA LEU A 570 5.40 33.30 -37.07
C LEU A 570 5.21 34.56 -37.94
N LEU A 571 5.58 35.72 -37.41
CA LEU A 571 5.51 36.97 -38.15
C LEU A 571 6.42 36.97 -39.38
N GLU A 572 7.62 36.40 -39.29
CA GLU A 572 8.51 36.23 -40.44
C GLU A 572 7.86 35.33 -41.51
N THR A 573 7.28 34.21 -41.10
CA THR A 573 6.62 33.25 -42.00
C THR A 573 5.41 33.88 -42.68
N LEU A 574 4.60 34.63 -41.94
CA LEU A 574 3.45 35.36 -42.49
C LEU A 574 3.88 36.47 -43.45
N GLN A 575 4.93 37.23 -43.11
CA GLN A 575 5.46 38.28 -43.98
C GLN A 575 5.97 37.69 -45.31
N LEU A 576 6.64 36.53 -45.25
CA LEU A 576 7.08 35.81 -46.43
C LEU A 576 5.91 35.30 -47.28
N PHE A 577 4.86 34.75 -46.65
CA PHE A 577 3.65 34.31 -47.35
C PHE A 577 2.98 35.46 -48.10
N LEU A 578 2.82 36.62 -47.45
CA LEU A 578 2.25 37.82 -48.06
C LEU A 578 3.13 38.33 -49.22
N LEU A 579 4.46 38.28 -49.08
CA LEU A 579 5.39 38.63 -50.16
C LEU A 579 5.21 37.71 -51.38
N VAL A 580 5.21 36.39 -51.19
CA VAL A 580 5.03 35.41 -52.29
C VAL A 580 3.67 35.58 -52.97
N ARG A 581 2.61 35.82 -52.20
CA ARG A 581 1.27 36.10 -52.75
C ARG A 581 1.17 37.43 -53.49
N SER A 582 1.95 38.44 -53.08
CA SER A 582 2.01 39.71 -53.80
C SER A 582 2.73 39.56 -55.15
N LEU A 583 3.72 38.66 -55.25
CA LEU A 583 4.42 38.37 -56.50
C LEU A 583 3.52 37.63 -57.52
N SER A 584 2.49 36.91 -57.07
CA SER A 584 1.57 36.20 -57.97
C SER A 584 0.45 37.08 -58.57
N LYS A 585 0.22 38.28 -58.03
CA LYS A 585 -0.73 39.25 -58.58
C LYS A 585 0.01 40.41 -59.25
N VAL A 586 -0.04 40.45 -60.58
CA VAL A 586 0.58 41.48 -61.43
C VAL A 586 0.14 42.89 -60.98
N GLN A 587 1.13 43.73 -60.67
CA GLN A 587 1.12 45.19 -60.52
C GLN A 587 -0.13 45.85 -59.91
N VAL A 588 -0.08 46.18 -58.61
CA VAL A 588 -0.58 47.47 -58.09
C VAL A 588 0.40 48.02 -57.04
N ILE A 589 0.71 49.30 -57.21
CA ILE A 589 1.69 50.13 -56.52
C ILE A 589 1.28 50.39 -55.06
N GLN A 590 2.18 49.99 -54.15
CA GLN A 590 2.75 50.73 -53.00
C GLN A 590 1.87 51.23 -51.84
N LYS A 591 2.48 51.11 -50.64
CA LYS A 591 2.12 51.65 -49.32
C LYS A 591 0.87 51.04 -48.68
N GLU A 592 1.06 49.93 -47.98
CA GLU A 592 0.71 49.79 -46.57
C GLU A 592 1.60 48.68 -45.99
N GLY A 593 2.87 49.00 -45.75
CA GLY A 593 3.66 48.15 -44.86
C GLY A 593 2.92 48.12 -43.53
N LEU A 594 2.48 46.94 -43.08
CA LEU A 594 1.98 46.70 -41.73
C LEU A 594 2.89 47.51 -40.80
N ARG A 595 2.40 48.65 -40.26
CA ARG A 595 3.28 49.66 -39.65
C ARG A 595 4.19 48.93 -38.68
N ALA A 596 5.50 49.15 -38.72
CA ALA A 596 6.46 48.44 -37.87
C ALA A 596 6.05 48.41 -36.38
N LEU A 597 5.29 49.43 -35.95
CA LEU A 597 4.61 49.48 -34.66
C LEU A 597 3.65 48.31 -34.39
N TYR A 598 2.77 47.93 -35.34
CA TYR A 598 1.87 46.78 -35.19
C TYR A 598 2.63 45.46 -35.07
N LEU A 599 3.71 45.29 -35.85
CA LEU A 599 4.56 44.11 -35.73
C LEU A 599 5.22 44.03 -34.35
N LEU A 600 5.69 45.15 -33.81
CA LEU A 600 6.25 45.24 -32.46
C LEU A 600 5.20 44.90 -31.39
N LEU A 601 3.98 45.45 -31.52
CA LEU A 601 2.87 45.19 -30.61
C LEU A 601 2.47 43.72 -30.59
N ILE A 602 2.40 43.05 -31.75
CA ILE A 602 2.08 41.63 -31.81
C ILE A 602 3.26 40.80 -31.28
N GLY A 603 4.48 41.10 -31.73
CA GLY A 603 5.70 40.33 -31.44
C GLY A 603 6.07 40.26 -29.96
N TYR A 604 5.83 41.33 -29.20
CA TYR A 604 6.09 41.38 -27.75
C TYR A 604 4.82 41.40 -26.90
N GLY A 605 3.70 41.92 -27.42
CA GLY A 605 2.45 42.01 -26.66
C GLY A 605 1.79 40.64 -26.44
N ALA A 606 1.74 39.78 -27.45
CA ALA A 606 1.13 38.44 -27.29
C ALA A 606 1.86 37.59 -26.23
N PRO A 607 3.22 37.48 -26.23
CA PRO A 607 3.94 36.82 -25.15
C PRO A 607 3.73 37.45 -23.78
N LEU A 608 3.68 38.80 -23.70
CA LEU A 608 3.47 39.51 -22.44
C LEU A 608 2.12 39.19 -21.81
N VAL A 609 1.06 39.08 -22.62
CA VAL A 609 -0.27 38.68 -22.14
C VAL A 609 -0.24 37.26 -21.57
N VAL A 610 0.38 36.31 -22.28
CA VAL A 610 0.49 34.91 -21.82
C VAL A 610 1.25 34.83 -20.50
N VAL A 611 2.42 35.46 -20.40
CA VAL A 611 3.24 35.46 -19.19
C VAL A 611 2.55 36.19 -18.04
N GLY A 612 1.88 37.33 -18.31
CA GLY A 612 1.13 38.09 -17.32
C GLY A 612 -0.04 37.29 -16.73
N VAL A 613 -0.82 36.61 -17.57
CA VAL A 613 -1.90 35.72 -17.11
C VAL A 613 -1.33 34.53 -16.34
N SER A 614 -0.24 33.93 -16.82
CA SER A 614 0.40 32.78 -16.14
C SER A 614 0.90 33.15 -14.75
N ALA A 615 1.54 34.32 -14.59
CA ALA A 615 1.98 34.84 -13.31
C ALA A 615 0.83 35.22 -12.37
N ALA A 616 -0.30 35.69 -12.91
CA ALA A 616 -1.50 35.99 -12.13
C ALA A 616 -2.20 34.71 -11.62
N VAL A 617 -2.19 33.63 -12.41
CA VAL A 617 -2.80 32.34 -12.04
C VAL A 617 -1.95 31.58 -11.04
N PHE A 618 -0.64 31.48 -11.28
CA PHE A 618 0.27 30.76 -10.39
C PHE A 618 1.68 31.36 -10.41
N SER A 619 1.91 32.34 -9.54
CA SER A 619 3.22 32.97 -9.36
C SER A 619 4.29 31.99 -8.85
N GLY A 620 3.90 31.01 -8.03
CA GLY A 620 4.79 29.95 -7.52
C GLY A 620 5.26 28.94 -8.56
N GLY A 621 4.76 29.01 -9.81
CA GLY A 621 5.19 28.11 -10.89
C GLY A 621 6.47 28.56 -11.60
N TYR A 622 7.00 29.74 -11.28
CA TYR A 622 8.22 30.28 -11.86
C TYR A 622 9.44 29.95 -10.98
N GLY A 623 10.26 28.98 -11.42
CA GLY A 623 11.42 28.47 -10.70
C GLY A 623 11.15 27.09 -10.06
N SER A 624 12.15 26.21 -10.10
CA SER A 624 12.22 24.93 -9.37
C SER A 624 13.44 24.94 -8.43
N LYS A 625 13.62 23.89 -7.62
CA LYS A 625 14.79 23.75 -6.73
C LYS A 625 16.07 23.49 -7.53
N ASP A 626 16.01 22.72 -8.62
CA ASP A 626 17.18 22.45 -9.49
C ASP A 626 17.45 23.50 -10.58
N THR A 627 16.41 24.16 -11.11
CA THR A 627 16.57 25.08 -12.26
C THR A 627 15.61 26.26 -12.22
N CYS A 628 16.08 27.40 -12.71
CA CYS A 628 15.27 28.61 -12.88
C CYS A 628 14.46 28.57 -14.17
N TRP A 629 13.51 27.64 -14.21
CA TRP A 629 12.56 27.43 -15.30
C TRP A 629 11.14 27.14 -14.78
N LEU A 630 10.18 26.94 -15.68
CA LEU A 630 8.78 26.65 -15.35
C LEU A 630 8.65 25.31 -14.62
N SER A 631 8.07 25.33 -13.41
CA SER A 631 7.83 24.12 -12.62
C SER A 631 6.87 23.16 -13.33
N LYS A 632 7.04 21.86 -13.08
CA LYS A 632 6.12 20.79 -13.51
C LYS A 632 4.85 20.73 -12.68
N ASP A 633 4.83 21.39 -11.52
CA ASP A 633 3.70 21.39 -10.60
C ASP A 633 2.42 21.85 -11.28
N ARG A 634 1.34 21.11 -11.05
CA ARG A 634 0.01 21.39 -11.61
C ARG A 634 0.01 21.61 -13.13
N ASN A 635 0.93 20.96 -13.85
CA ASN A 635 1.05 21.08 -15.29
C ASN A 635 1.34 22.52 -15.77
N PHE A 636 2.00 23.34 -14.95
CA PHE A 636 2.24 24.76 -15.25
C PHE A 636 3.04 24.98 -16.55
N GLN A 637 3.89 24.03 -16.95
CA GLN A 637 4.64 24.07 -18.22
C GLN A 637 3.75 24.21 -19.48
N TRP A 638 2.48 23.83 -19.40
CA TRP A 638 1.52 24.02 -20.49
C TRP A 638 1.25 25.49 -20.83
N SER A 639 1.55 26.43 -19.92
CA SER A 639 1.51 27.87 -20.21
C SER A 639 2.46 28.27 -21.34
N PHE A 640 3.55 27.53 -21.51
CA PHE A 640 4.53 27.71 -22.57
C PHE A 640 4.29 26.74 -23.73
N ILE A 641 4.13 25.45 -23.43
CA ILE A 641 4.01 24.39 -24.43
C ILE A 641 2.78 24.59 -25.32
N GLY A 642 1.62 24.92 -24.74
CA GLY A 642 0.38 25.10 -25.50
C GLY A 642 0.49 26.17 -26.60
N PRO A 643 0.86 27.42 -26.27
CA PRO A 643 1.10 28.47 -27.25
C PRO A 643 2.16 28.11 -28.30
N VAL A 644 3.26 27.47 -27.90
CA VAL A 644 4.32 27.04 -28.83
C VAL A 644 3.79 26.03 -29.84
N CYS A 645 3.06 25.01 -29.41
CA CYS A 645 2.45 24.01 -30.30
C CYS A 645 1.47 24.64 -31.29
N ALA A 646 0.66 25.60 -30.85
CA ALA A 646 -0.25 26.34 -31.72
C ALA A 646 0.54 27.12 -32.79
N ILE A 647 1.61 27.82 -32.39
CA ILE A 647 2.46 28.60 -33.31
C ILE A 647 3.17 27.70 -34.32
N LEU A 648 3.75 26.59 -33.88
CA LEU A 648 4.42 25.63 -34.76
C LEU A 648 3.45 25.05 -35.80
N THR A 649 2.21 24.77 -35.39
CA THR A 649 1.15 24.30 -36.29
C THR A 649 0.79 25.36 -37.33
N LEU A 650 0.61 26.63 -36.91
CA LEU A 650 0.34 27.74 -37.83
C LEU A 650 1.49 27.99 -38.81
N ASN A 651 2.74 27.82 -38.37
CA ASN A 651 3.91 27.91 -39.23
C ASN A 651 3.95 26.80 -40.28
N LEU A 652 3.62 25.56 -39.91
CA LEU A 652 3.52 24.44 -40.85
C LEU A 652 2.44 24.68 -41.91
N VAL A 653 1.26 25.13 -41.50
CA VAL A 653 0.17 25.47 -42.43
C VAL A 653 0.59 26.59 -43.40
N SER A 654 1.23 27.63 -42.87
CA SER A 654 1.71 28.76 -43.67
C SER A 654 2.80 28.32 -44.66
N PHE A 655 3.72 27.44 -44.24
CA PHE A 655 4.75 26.87 -45.10
C PHE A 655 4.15 26.06 -46.26
N CYS A 656 3.18 25.18 -45.99
CA CYS A 656 2.47 24.44 -47.03
C CYS A 656 1.76 25.39 -48.00
N ALA A 657 1.14 26.46 -47.51
CA ALA A 657 0.50 27.47 -48.34
C ALA A 657 1.50 28.25 -49.22
N ILE A 658 2.69 28.56 -48.69
CA ILE A 658 3.79 29.17 -49.46
C ILE A 658 4.22 28.25 -50.59
N LEU A 659 4.51 26.97 -50.30
CA LEU A 659 4.92 25.99 -51.31
C LEU A 659 3.86 25.84 -52.41
N TRP A 660 2.59 25.72 -52.02
CA TRP A 660 1.48 25.64 -52.96
C TRP A 660 1.37 26.90 -53.84
N SER A 661 1.52 28.08 -53.25
CA SER A 661 1.52 29.35 -54.00
C SER A 661 2.74 29.51 -54.91
N LEU A 662 3.85 28.81 -54.65
CA LEU A 662 5.10 28.87 -55.44
C LEU A 662 5.10 27.88 -56.62
N GLN A 663 4.28 26.83 -56.57
CA GLN A 663 4.17 25.82 -57.64
C GLN A 663 3.91 26.40 -59.03
N PRO A 664 2.91 27.28 -59.26
CA PRO A 664 2.63 27.80 -60.61
C PRO A 664 3.77 28.69 -61.14
N THR A 665 4.39 29.47 -60.25
CA THR A 665 5.52 30.34 -60.60
C THR A 665 6.74 29.50 -60.99
N LEU A 666 7.00 28.38 -60.30
CA LEU A 666 8.08 27.43 -60.63
C LEU A 666 7.83 26.70 -61.96
N ALA A 667 6.58 26.34 -62.27
CA ALA A 667 6.22 25.67 -63.52
C ALA A 667 6.44 26.56 -64.76
N ASN A 668 6.23 27.87 -64.63
CA ASN A 668 6.34 28.84 -65.73
C ASN A 668 7.79 29.32 -66.02
N MET A 669 8.76 29.07 -65.14
CA MET A 669 10.14 29.61 -65.23
C MET A 669 11.11 28.78 -66.09
N LYS A 670 10.64 27.83 -66.89
CA LYS A 670 11.49 26.81 -67.54
C LYS A 670 12.42 27.34 -68.66
N SER A 671 12.39 28.63 -69.01
CA SER A 671 13.18 29.18 -70.13
C SER A 671 14.37 30.08 -69.77
N ASP A 672 14.53 30.53 -68.52
CA ASP A 672 15.56 31.54 -68.18
C ASP A 672 16.54 31.08 -67.06
N VAL A 673 17.80 30.81 -67.44
CA VAL A 673 18.82 30.13 -66.59
C VAL A 673 19.25 30.97 -65.38
N SER A 674 19.23 32.31 -65.49
CA SER A 674 19.60 33.22 -64.41
C SER A 674 18.52 33.28 -63.31
N GLN A 675 17.25 33.37 -63.73
CA GLN A 675 16.09 33.47 -62.83
C GLN A 675 15.82 32.15 -62.10
N SER A 676 16.09 31.01 -62.75
CA SER A 676 15.99 29.66 -62.16
C SER A 676 16.93 29.46 -60.96
N LYS A 677 18.16 30.02 -60.98
CA LYS A 677 19.12 29.93 -59.87
C LYS A 677 18.66 30.71 -58.64
N ASP A 678 18.11 31.90 -58.84
CA ASP A 678 17.62 32.75 -57.74
C ASP A 678 16.36 32.16 -57.10
N THR A 679 15.45 31.58 -57.90
CA THR A 679 14.26 30.90 -57.36
C THR A 679 14.61 29.62 -56.60
N ARG A 680 15.55 28.79 -57.08
CA ARG A 680 16.03 27.61 -56.32
C ARG A 680 16.68 28.01 -55.00
N LEU A 681 17.43 29.10 -54.98
CA LEU A 681 18.02 29.64 -53.77
C LEU A 681 16.93 30.12 -52.79
N ILE A 682 15.90 30.80 -53.27
CA ILE A 682 14.75 31.22 -52.45
C ILE A 682 14.03 29.99 -51.87
N THR A 683 13.68 29.00 -52.69
CA THR A 683 13.04 27.76 -52.20
C THR A 683 13.90 27.02 -51.18
N PHE A 684 15.22 26.96 -51.39
CA PHE A 684 16.16 26.39 -50.42
C PHE A 684 16.17 27.16 -49.10
N LYS A 685 16.24 28.51 -49.15
CA LYS A 685 16.18 29.36 -47.96
C LYS A 685 14.89 29.13 -47.17
N ILE A 686 13.75 29.01 -47.83
CA ILE A 686 12.44 28.78 -47.20
C ILE A 686 12.37 27.40 -46.54
N ALA A 687 12.79 26.35 -47.26
CA ALA A 687 12.79 24.98 -46.73
C ALA A 687 13.74 24.81 -45.53
N ALA A 688 14.93 25.40 -45.63
CA ALA A 688 15.93 25.33 -44.57
C ALA A 688 15.50 26.12 -43.32
N GLN A 689 14.90 27.30 -43.49
CA GLN A 689 14.34 28.10 -42.39
C GLN A 689 13.23 27.36 -41.63
N PHE A 690 12.32 26.70 -42.36
CA PHE A 690 11.23 25.92 -41.76
C PHE A 690 11.74 24.76 -40.90
N PHE A 691 12.72 24.00 -41.40
CA PHE A 691 13.24 22.84 -40.69
C PHE A 691 14.05 23.21 -39.45
N VAL A 692 14.90 24.25 -39.55
CA VAL A 692 15.80 24.67 -38.47
C VAL A 692 15.09 25.48 -37.38
N LEU A 693 14.09 26.29 -37.73
CA LEU A 693 13.38 27.11 -36.74
C LEU A 693 12.08 26.47 -36.24
N GLY A 694 11.46 25.56 -36.99
CA GLY A 694 10.21 24.88 -36.60
C GLY A 694 10.42 23.46 -36.09
N CYS A 695 10.98 22.57 -36.92
CA CYS A 695 11.03 21.13 -36.62
C CYS A 695 12.02 20.76 -35.51
N SER A 696 13.09 21.53 -35.30
CA SER A 696 14.06 21.27 -34.23
C SER A 696 13.42 21.28 -32.85
N TRP A 697 12.36 22.08 -32.65
CA TRP A 697 11.66 22.20 -31.38
C TRP A 697 10.75 21.00 -31.10
N ILE A 698 10.27 20.30 -32.13
CA ILE A 698 9.48 19.07 -31.97
C ILE A 698 10.30 18.01 -31.24
N LEU A 699 11.61 17.94 -31.52
CA LEU A 699 12.52 17.01 -30.84
C LEU A 699 12.57 17.27 -29.31
N GLY A 700 12.29 18.50 -28.87
CA GLY A 700 12.20 18.88 -27.46
C GLY A 700 11.06 18.20 -26.70
N PHE A 701 10.03 17.68 -27.38
CA PHE A 701 8.97 16.90 -26.75
C PHE A 701 9.33 15.42 -26.57
N PHE A 702 10.23 14.90 -27.39
CA PHE A 702 10.62 13.48 -27.42
C PHE A 702 11.96 13.23 -26.72
N GLN A 703 12.20 13.87 -25.57
CA GLN A 703 13.49 13.86 -24.85
C GLN A 703 13.73 12.59 -24.01
N ASN A 704 13.04 11.49 -24.30
CA ASN A 704 13.16 10.22 -23.56
C ASN A 704 14.48 9.49 -23.88
N SER A 705 15.14 9.84 -24.99
CA SER A 705 16.44 9.28 -25.39
C SER A 705 17.57 10.30 -25.19
N VAL A 706 18.69 9.86 -24.64
CA VAL A 706 19.93 10.66 -24.49
C VAL A 706 20.37 11.23 -25.83
N ILE A 707 20.31 10.45 -26.92
CA ILE A 707 20.69 10.87 -28.26
C ILE A 707 19.80 12.04 -28.74
N LEU A 708 18.50 11.99 -28.47
CA LEU A 708 17.56 13.05 -28.85
C LEU A 708 17.79 14.35 -28.07
N LYS A 709 18.32 14.26 -26.84
CA LYS A 709 18.76 15.43 -26.06
C LYS A 709 19.94 16.14 -26.72
N TYR A 710 20.99 15.41 -27.09
CA TYR A 710 22.15 15.98 -27.78
C TYR A 710 21.78 16.64 -29.12
N ILE A 711 20.97 15.95 -29.94
CA ILE A 711 20.51 16.50 -31.23
C ILE A 711 19.70 17.78 -31.01
N PHE A 712 18.79 17.78 -30.04
CA PHE A 712 17.99 18.95 -29.71
C PHE A 712 18.87 20.15 -29.29
N ILE A 713 19.82 19.94 -28.38
CA ILE A 713 20.72 21.00 -27.90
C ILE A 713 21.56 21.57 -29.05
N ILE A 714 22.17 20.71 -29.87
CA ILE A 714 23.00 21.13 -31.00
C ILE A 714 22.18 21.94 -32.00
N LEU A 715 21.00 21.44 -32.41
CA LEU A 715 20.18 22.12 -33.41
C LEU A 715 19.63 23.46 -32.91
N ASN A 716 19.16 23.54 -31.66
CA ASN A 716 18.61 24.78 -31.11
C ASN A 716 19.70 25.81 -30.80
N SER A 717 20.85 25.39 -30.30
CA SER A 717 21.99 26.29 -30.05
C SER A 717 22.57 26.87 -31.35
N GLN A 718 22.52 26.12 -32.45
CA GLN A 718 23.05 26.53 -33.75
C GLN A 718 22.06 27.33 -34.63
N GLN A 719 20.86 27.66 -34.12
CA GLN A 719 19.91 28.52 -34.85
C GLN A 719 20.52 29.87 -35.23
N GLY A 720 21.35 30.44 -34.35
CA GLY A 720 22.08 31.69 -34.60
C GLY A 720 23.03 31.64 -35.80
N THR A 721 23.83 30.57 -35.86
CA THR A 721 24.76 30.28 -36.95
C THR A 721 24.01 30.16 -38.28
N PHE A 722 22.89 29.44 -38.27
CA PHE A 722 22.06 29.25 -39.45
C PHE A 722 21.47 30.57 -39.98
N ILE A 723 20.92 31.41 -39.08
CA ILE A 723 20.37 32.73 -39.44
C ILE A 723 21.45 33.59 -40.10
N PHE A 724 22.66 33.63 -39.54
CA PHE A 724 23.78 34.40 -40.10
C PHE A 724 24.16 33.93 -41.51
N ILE A 725 24.34 32.62 -41.72
CA ILE A 725 24.74 32.08 -43.02
C ILE A 725 23.68 32.40 -44.08
N VAL A 726 22.41 32.14 -43.78
CA VAL A 726 21.32 32.27 -44.76
C VAL A 726 20.99 33.72 -45.09
N HIS A 727 20.95 34.59 -44.08
CA HIS A 727 20.42 35.94 -44.23
C HIS A 727 21.48 37.03 -44.32
N CYS A 728 22.71 36.77 -43.84
CA CYS A 728 23.82 37.71 -44.00
C CYS A 728 24.75 37.29 -45.15
N LEU A 729 25.24 36.04 -45.16
CA LEU A 729 26.24 35.60 -46.15
C LEU A 729 25.63 35.24 -47.52
N LEU A 730 24.51 34.51 -47.54
CA LEU A 730 23.82 34.10 -48.77
C LEU A 730 22.86 35.16 -49.33
N ASN A 731 22.75 36.33 -48.68
CA ASN A 731 21.96 37.45 -49.16
C ASN A 731 22.85 38.34 -50.06
N LYS A 732 22.44 38.56 -51.32
CA LYS A 732 23.26 39.28 -52.31
C LYS A 732 23.40 40.75 -51.90
N GLU A 733 22.30 41.36 -51.48
CA GLU A 733 22.23 42.76 -51.06
C GLU A 733 23.14 43.03 -49.85
N VAL A 734 23.11 42.15 -48.84
CA VAL A 734 23.97 42.28 -47.66
C VAL A 734 25.45 42.06 -48.02
N ARG A 735 25.76 41.11 -48.92
CA ARG A 735 27.13 40.85 -49.38
C ARG A 735 27.72 42.02 -50.15
N GLU A 736 26.92 42.70 -50.95
CA GLU A 736 27.34 43.92 -51.65
C GLU A 736 27.68 45.05 -50.68
N GLU A 737 26.87 45.24 -49.64
CA GLU A 737 27.18 46.24 -48.60
C GLU A 737 28.42 45.87 -47.80
N TYR A 738 28.61 44.59 -47.44
CA TYR A 738 29.88 44.15 -46.83
C TYR A 738 31.08 44.45 -47.73
N ARG A 739 30.97 44.20 -49.05
CA ARG A 739 32.05 44.52 -50.00
C ARG A 739 32.33 46.03 -50.05
N ARG A 740 31.29 46.86 -50.06
CA ARG A 740 31.43 48.33 -50.03
C ARG A 740 32.08 48.80 -48.73
N TRP A 741 31.63 48.29 -47.59
CA TRP A 741 32.18 48.61 -46.28
C TRP A 741 33.66 48.19 -46.15
N LEU A 742 34.00 46.97 -46.59
CA LEU A 742 35.39 46.50 -46.64
C LEU A 742 36.25 47.34 -47.59
N SER A 743 35.71 47.78 -48.74
CA SER A 743 36.45 48.68 -49.63
C SER A 743 36.68 50.08 -49.05
N CYS A 744 35.76 50.59 -48.22
CA CYS A 744 35.97 51.85 -47.49
C CYS A 744 37.00 51.72 -46.37
N LEU A 745 37.10 50.58 -45.69
CA LEU A 745 38.08 50.34 -44.63
C LEU A 745 39.50 50.11 -45.15
N CYS A 746 39.64 49.49 -46.33
CA CYS A 746 40.95 49.22 -46.94
C CYS A 746 41.59 50.41 -47.67
N GLY A 747 40.99 51.62 -47.62
CA GLY A 747 41.67 52.86 -47.98
C GLY A 747 42.33 52.87 -49.36
N THR A 748 41.63 52.50 -50.43
CA THR A 748 42.13 52.69 -51.80
C THR A 748 41.54 53.96 -52.42
N GLU A 749 42.14 55.10 -52.13
CA GLU A 749 42.07 56.29 -53.00
C GLU A 749 43.27 56.32 -53.97
N GLY A 750 42.98 56.16 -55.28
CA GLY A 750 43.64 56.83 -56.42
C GLY A 750 44.71 56.06 -57.24
N PRO A 751 44.99 56.41 -58.54
CA PRO A 751 44.46 57.54 -59.34
C PRO A 751 43.93 57.21 -60.79
N SER A 752 42.98 58.04 -61.24
CA SER A 752 42.64 58.51 -62.61
C SER A 752 42.88 57.67 -63.89
N GLY A 753 41.82 57.56 -64.72
CA GLY A 753 41.94 57.68 -66.19
C GLY A 753 40.92 56.88 -67.03
N GLY A 754 39.99 57.55 -67.73
CA GLY A 754 39.30 56.95 -68.88
C GLY A 754 37.81 57.29 -69.09
N ARG A 755 37.53 58.53 -69.47
CA ARG A 755 36.24 59.08 -69.94
C ARG A 755 35.73 58.36 -71.21
N HIS A 756 34.43 58.07 -71.33
CA HIS A 756 33.56 58.60 -72.41
C HIS A 756 32.06 58.26 -72.24
N LYS A 757 31.24 59.26 -72.58
CA LYS A 757 29.77 59.39 -72.50
C LYS A 757 29.01 58.46 -73.46
N GLU A 758 27.75 58.16 -73.13
CA GLU A 758 26.52 58.42 -73.92
C GLU A 758 25.27 57.98 -73.11
N ASN A 759 24.40 58.90 -72.70
CA ASN A 759 23.25 59.53 -73.38
C ASN A 759 21.90 58.90 -72.95
N THR A 760 21.11 59.68 -72.23
CA THR A 760 19.64 59.59 -72.26
C THR A 760 19.13 61.03 -72.41
N LEU A 761 18.64 61.34 -73.61
CA LEU A 761 17.82 62.52 -73.89
C LEU A 761 16.41 62.21 -73.38
N THR A 762 15.90 63.06 -72.48
CA THR A 762 14.48 63.37 -72.41
C THR A 762 14.23 64.64 -73.21
N ASP A 763 13.22 64.56 -74.06
CA ASP A 763 12.65 65.59 -74.89
C ASP A 763 12.00 66.71 -74.05
N SER A 764 12.37 67.96 -74.36
CA SER A 764 11.45 69.10 -74.32
C SER A 764 12.05 70.25 -75.15
N GLY A 765 11.56 70.36 -76.38
CA GLY A 765 11.40 71.56 -77.23
C GLY A 765 12.36 72.75 -77.11
N VAL A 766 12.95 73.14 -78.26
CA VAL A 766 12.57 74.36 -79.02
C VAL A 766 13.61 74.67 -80.14
N SER A 767 13.07 74.82 -81.36
CA SER A 767 13.53 75.57 -82.54
C SER A 767 14.84 75.25 -83.31
N THR A 768 14.60 74.89 -84.58
CA THR A 768 15.18 75.41 -85.84
C THR A 768 16.48 74.84 -86.44
N SER A 769 16.29 74.15 -87.58
CA SER A 769 16.84 74.44 -88.92
C SER A 769 17.56 73.29 -89.66
N SER A 770 17.02 73.01 -90.85
CA SER A 770 17.61 72.47 -92.10
C SER A 770 18.12 71.02 -92.18
N THR A 771 17.34 70.19 -92.88
CA THR A 771 17.64 69.43 -94.13
C THR A 771 19.12 69.04 -94.36
N THR A 772 19.51 67.79 -94.68
CA THR A 772 19.09 66.96 -95.83
C THR A 772 19.77 65.56 -95.78
N LYS A 773 19.05 64.51 -96.21
CA LYS A 773 19.43 63.30 -97.01
C LYS A 773 20.89 62.80 -96.98
N GLY A 774 21.22 61.50 -96.91
CA GLY A 774 20.47 60.25 -97.01
C GLY A 774 21.40 59.09 -97.45
N LYS A 775 20.86 57.85 -97.36
CA LYS A 775 21.21 56.61 -98.10
C LYS A 775 22.53 55.89 -97.77
N GLU A 776 22.43 54.66 -97.25
CA GLU A 776 22.45 53.36 -97.98
C GLU A 776 23.83 52.98 -98.52
N GLY A 777 24.28 51.75 -98.21
CA GLY A 777 25.15 51.00 -99.12
C GLY A 777 26.21 50.14 -98.45
N SER A 778 26.04 48.82 -98.57
CA SER A 778 27.01 47.75 -98.36
C SER A 778 28.41 48.01 -98.95
N GLY A 779 29.40 47.38 -98.30
CA GLY A 779 30.76 47.18 -98.78
C GLY A 779 31.62 46.59 -97.69
#